data_AF-A0A328DDF8-F1
#
_entry.id   AF-A0A328DDF8-F1
#
_cell.length_a   1.000
_cell.length_b   1.000
_cell.length_c   1.000
_cell.angle_alpha   90.00
_cell.angle_beta   90.00
_cell.angle_gamma   90.00
#
_symmetry.space_group_name_H-M   'P 1'
#
loop_
_entity.id
_entity.type
_entity.pdbx_description
1 polymer ?
#
loop_
_entity_poly.entity_id
_entity_poly.type
_entity_poly.pdbx_seq_one_letter_code
_entity_poly.pdbx_strand_id
1 'polypeptide(L)'
;MSSSDHQHHHSDTEVMGADRTAAYSGPLSVSGPLSKRGGRKSARLGESSSAELGSPSGAKPSNDDAYVEITLDVREDSVAVHSVKTADGADVEDPELALLARGLEKRTALGSTVVRNASSRIRQVSQELKRLASITKRTHHGAGKIDRNKSAAAQALKGLKFISKTDGGSGWAAVEKRFDQLTASTTGLLPRAKFGECIGMNKDSKEFAGELFDALARRRNITSDSINKQQLQEFWDQISDQSFDTRLQTFFDMVDKDADGAITEEEVREIISLSASANKLSTIQKQADEYAAMIMEELDPSNQGYIKIENLEMLLLQAPNQSVRGYESRNLSQMLSQKLKPTVEPNPLIRWYKHFKYFILDNWQRIWVLLLWMGAMAGLFAWKYIQYRNKAAYHVMGACVCMAKGAAETLKLNMAIILLPVCRNTITWLRNKTKLGFAVPFDDNLNFHKVIAVAVAIGVGIHAIAHLMCDFPRLLHASAEKYAPMEPFFGDQPQNYWFFVKGVEGVTGIIIVVLMAIAFTLATPWFRRNRVTLPKPFNKITGFNAFWYSHHLFVIVYALLIVHGVKLYLTHTWYKKTTWMYLAIPVVIYACERLLRVFRSSIKPVQILKVAVYPGNVLALHMSKPQGFRYKSGQYMFVNCSAVSPFEWHPFSITSAPGDDYVSVHIRTLGDWTRQLKTVFSEVCQPPPNGKSGLLRADCLQGENNPNFPEVKIDGPYGAPAQDYKKYDVVLLVGLGIGATPMISIVKDIVNNMKVVEDEERGLESGQGAGSGGGRNFKTRKAYFYWVTREQGSFDWFKGIMNEVAEMDHKGVIEMHNYCTSVYEEGDARSALIAMLQSLHHAKNGVDIVSGTAVKSHFAKPNWRNVYKRIALNHTNGKVGVFYCGAPALTKELRQLALDFSRKTSTKFDFHKENF
;
A
#
# COMPACT_ATOMS: atom_id res chain seq x y z
N MET A 1 53.53 -44.89 16.91
CA MET A 1 53.97 -46.29 16.65
C MET A 1 52.73 -47.17 16.72
N SER A 2 52.67 -48.19 15.87
CA SER A 2 51.58 -49.18 15.74
C SER A 2 50.18 -48.66 15.37
N SER A 3 49.33 -49.62 14.98
CA SER A 3 47.98 -49.50 14.40
C SER A 3 47.01 -50.47 15.10
N SER A 4 45.85 -50.76 14.47
CA SER A 4 44.96 -51.93 14.69
C SER A 4 44.19 -52.03 16.04
N ASP A 5 42.95 -52.54 16.12
CA ASP A 5 41.94 -52.78 15.05
C ASP A 5 40.49 -52.98 15.61
N HIS A 6 39.52 -52.92 14.68
CA HIS A 6 38.21 -53.62 14.63
C HIS A 6 37.13 -53.60 15.75
N GLN A 7 35.87 -53.53 15.26
CA GLN A 7 34.62 -54.16 15.80
C GLN A 7 34.05 -53.63 17.13
N HIS A 8 32.74 -53.75 17.49
CA HIS A 8 31.47 -54.23 16.89
C HIS A 8 30.29 -53.49 17.64
N HIS A 9 28.97 -53.55 17.39
CA HIS A 9 28.06 -54.22 16.43
C HIS A 9 26.75 -53.38 16.32
N HIS A 10 25.88 -53.65 15.33
CA HIS A 10 24.41 -53.43 15.41
C HIS A 10 23.68 -54.40 14.45
N SER A 11 22.35 -54.54 14.54
CA SER A 11 21.55 -55.56 13.84
C SER A 11 20.20 -55.03 13.29
N ASP A 12 19.40 -55.95 12.72
CA ASP A 12 17.94 -55.88 12.45
C ASP A 12 17.48 -55.35 11.05
N THR A 13 17.42 -56.30 10.11
CA THR A 13 16.30 -56.65 9.19
C THR A 13 15.23 -55.58 8.83
N GLU A 14 15.12 -55.15 7.56
CA GLU A 14 14.22 -55.67 6.47
C GLU A 14 12.83 -54.94 6.39
N VAL A 15 12.11 -54.80 5.25
CA VAL A 15 12.31 -55.23 3.83
C VAL A 15 11.59 -54.29 2.81
N MET A 16 12.14 -54.16 1.57
CA MET A 16 11.54 -53.64 0.30
C MET A 16 10.91 -52.21 0.27
N GLY A 17 10.64 -51.55 -0.87
CA GLY A 17 10.84 -51.78 -2.32
C GLY A 17 9.81 -50.95 -3.15
N ALA A 18 10.01 -50.49 -4.39
CA ALA A 18 11.16 -50.57 -5.30
C ALA A 18 11.19 -49.44 -6.38
N ASP A 19 12.37 -49.23 -6.96
CA ASP A 19 12.72 -48.84 -8.34
C ASP A 19 12.39 -47.51 -9.07
N ARG A 20 13.25 -47.26 -10.07
CA ARG A 20 13.28 -46.17 -11.08
C ARG A 20 13.90 -46.65 -12.39
N THR A 21 13.37 -46.21 -13.53
CA THR A 21 14.00 -46.22 -14.89
C THR A 21 13.55 -44.94 -15.63
N ALA A 22 14.29 -44.21 -16.47
CA ALA A 22 15.38 -44.46 -17.45
C ALA A 22 14.86 -45.01 -18.81
N ALA A 23 15.28 -44.57 -20.01
CA ALA A 23 16.02 -43.38 -20.48
C ALA A 23 15.96 -43.31 -22.05
N TYR A 24 16.56 -42.28 -22.71
CA TYR A 24 16.71 -42.10 -24.19
C TYR A 24 15.41 -41.85 -25.02
N SER A 25 15.38 -41.31 -26.25
CA SER A 25 16.40 -40.79 -27.23
C SER A 25 15.82 -39.68 -28.14
N GLY A 26 16.65 -38.96 -28.92
CA GLY A 26 16.24 -38.07 -30.05
C GLY A 26 16.22 -38.79 -31.41
N PRO A 27 16.32 -38.11 -32.61
CA PRO A 27 16.68 -36.71 -32.87
C PRO A 27 15.87 -35.99 -34.01
N LEU A 28 16.33 -34.79 -34.48
CA LEU A 28 15.98 -34.06 -35.73
C LEU A 28 14.54 -33.44 -35.81
N SER A 29 14.24 -32.35 -36.55
CA SER A 29 15.04 -31.25 -37.15
C SER A 29 14.14 -30.05 -37.59
N VAL A 30 14.72 -29.05 -38.28
CA VAL A 30 14.10 -27.92 -39.05
C VAL A 30 14.00 -26.53 -38.34
N SER A 31 14.12 -25.47 -39.17
CA SER A 31 14.42 -24.07 -38.87
C SER A 31 13.23 -23.15 -38.57
N GLY A 32 13.51 -21.99 -37.93
CA GLY A 32 12.62 -20.81 -37.92
C GLY A 32 12.73 -19.95 -39.21
N PRO A 33 12.49 -18.62 -39.20
CA PRO A 33 12.19 -17.74 -38.06
C PRO A 33 10.98 -16.78 -38.26
N LEU A 34 10.76 -15.87 -37.29
CA LEU A 34 9.74 -14.81 -37.32
C LEU A 34 10.02 -13.71 -38.37
N SER A 35 9.03 -13.36 -39.20
CA SER A 35 8.96 -12.04 -39.86
C SER A 35 7.59 -11.72 -40.50
N LYS A 36 6.96 -10.60 -40.10
CA LYS A 36 6.49 -9.56 -41.05
C LYS A 36 6.04 -8.28 -40.34
N ARG A 37 6.45 -7.13 -40.90
CA ARG A 37 5.88 -5.79 -40.66
C ARG A 37 4.73 -5.55 -41.64
N GLY A 38 3.79 -4.67 -41.29
CA GLY A 38 2.83 -4.06 -42.22
C GLY A 38 2.14 -2.85 -41.57
N GLY A 39 1.84 -1.79 -42.34
CA GLY A 39 1.13 -0.62 -41.83
C GLY A 39 1.12 0.59 -42.78
N ARG A 40 0.43 1.65 -42.34
CA ARG A 40 0.14 2.95 -43.02
C ARG A 40 -0.85 2.93 -44.20
N LYS A 41 -1.96 3.68 -44.01
CA LYS A 41 -2.55 4.76 -44.86
C LYS A 41 -3.86 5.18 -44.19
N SER A 42 -4.40 6.40 -44.33
CA SER A 42 -3.82 7.74 -44.52
C SER A 42 -4.87 8.77 -44.07
N ALA A 43 -4.49 10.00 -43.72
CA ALA A 43 -5.42 11.09 -43.40
C ALA A 43 -5.64 12.05 -44.58
N ARG A 44 -6.76 12.80 -44.57
CA ARG A 44 -6.93 14.11 -45.23
C ARG A 44 -8.07 14.93 -44.56
N LEU A 45 -8.20 16.21 -44.94
CA LEU A 45 -8.91 17.30 -44.25
C LEU A 45 -9.63 18.24 -45.26
N GLY A 46 -10.51 19.12 -44.77
CA GLY A 46 -11.27 20.16 -45.52
C GLY A 46 -12.75 19.75 -45.78
N GLU A 47 -13.81 20.50 -45.45
CA GLU A 47 -14.16 21.93 -45.71
C GLU A 47 -14.48 22.21 -47.20
N SER A 48 -15.56 22.86 -47.64
CA SER A 48 -16.69 23.64 -47.04
C SER A 48 -17.83 23.79 -48.09
N SER A 49 -19.05 24.38 -47.94
CA SER A 49 -19.89 24.97 -46.85
C SER A 49 -21.35 25.20 -47.34
N SER A 50 -22.31 25.38 -46.40
CA SER A 50 -23.54 26.23 -46.45
C SER A 50 -24.69 26.02 -47.47
N ALA A 51 -25.91 26.42 -47.05
CA ALA A 51 -27.14 26.71 -47.84
C ALA A 51 -27.90 25.50 -48.47
N GLU A 52 -29.24 25.51 -48.69
CA GLU A 52 -30.35 26.37 -48.22
C GLU A 52 -31.74 25.67 -48.32
N LEU A 53 -32.80 26.31 -47.79
CA LEU A 53 -34.28 26.22 -48.02
C LEU A 53 -34.99 24.89 -48.45
N GLY A 54 -36.23 24.68 -47.94
CA GLY A 54 -37.20 23.75 -48.56
C GLY A 54 -38.33 23.21 -47.67
N SER A 55 -39.47 23.92 -47.60
CA SER A 55 -40.76 23.46 -47.03
C SER A 55 -41.89 23.86 -48.01
N PRO A 56 -43.18 23.39 -47.95
CA PRO A 56 -43.99 23.14 -46.74
C PRO A 56 -45.14 22.08 -46.80
N SER A 57 -45.94 22.04 -45.71
CA SER A 57 -47.40 21.71 -45.61
C SER A 57 -47.88 20.25 -45.54
N GLY A 58 -48.88 19.97 -44.68
CA GLY A 58 -49.39 18.60 -44.43
C GLY A 58 -50.43 18.33 -43.30
N ALA A 59 -51.24 19.31 -42.85
CA ALA A 59 -52.43 19.15 -41.96
C ALA A 59 -52.28 18.72 -40.47
N LYS A 60 -53.37 18.94 -39.69
CA LYS A 60 -53.61 18.68 -38.23
C LYS A 60 -54.86 17.79 -38.07
N PRO A 61 -55.07 17.10 -36.92
CA PRO A 61 -55.86 17.62 -35.77
C PRO A 61 -55.10 17.51 -34.43
N SER A 62 -55.04 18.48 -33.50
CA SER A 62 -56.06 19.21 -32.70
C SER A 62 -56.33 18.59 -31.31
N ASN A 63 -55.88 19.26 -30.25
CA ASN A 63 -56.51 19.28 -28.92
C ASN A 63 -56.02 20.53 -28.16
N ASP A 64 -56.82 21.06 -27.23
CA ASP A 64 -56.56 22.36 -26.61
C ASP A 64 -55.74 22.30 -25.30
N ASP A 65 -54.91 23.32 -25.09
CA ASP A 65 -54.32 23.74 -23.82
C ASP A 65 -54.26 25.28 -23.86
N ALA A 66 -54.53 25.96 -22.75
CA ALA A 66 -54.54 27.43 -22.72
C ALA A 66 -53.13 28.03 -22.57
N TYR A 67 -52.84 29.09 -23.32
CA TYR A 67 -51.54 29.78 -23.33
C TYR A 67 -51.66 31.24 -22.90
N VAL A 68 -50.55 31.77 -22.37
CA VAL A 68 -50.33 33.19 -22.08
C VAL A 68 -49.17 33.64 -22.96
N GLU A 69 -49.34 34.74 -23.69
CA GLU A 69 -48.32 35.29 -24.57
C GLU A 69 -47.47 36.33 -23.82
N ILE A 70 -46.15 36.20 -23.93
CA ILE A 70 -45.18 37.11 -23.30
C ILE A 70 -44.25 37.62 -24.38
N THR A 71 -44.36 38.91 -24.71
CA THR A 71 -43.51 39.55 -25.71
C THR A 71 -42.24 40.06 -25.05
N LEU A 72 -41.08 39.58 -25.51
CA LEU A 72 -39.75 39.98 -25.03
C LEU A 72 -38.99 40.68 -26.16
N ASP A 73 -38.52 41.91 -25.96
CA ASP A 73 -37.47 42.48 -26.84
C ASP A 73 -36.12 41.94 -26.37
N VAL A 74 -35.32 41.45 -27.32
CA VAL A 74 -34.05 40.77 -27.08
C VAL A 74 -32.99 41.42 -27.95
N ARG A 75 -32.12 42.21 -27.33
CA ARG A 75 -30.90 42.74 -27.95
C ARG A 75 -29.70 42.03 -27.34
N GLU A 76 -28.55 42.05 -28.02
CA GLU A 76 -27.49 41.06 -27.81
C GLU A 76 -26.99 40.93 -26.36
N ASP A 77 -27.03 42.01 -25.57
CA ASP A 77 -26.65 42.03 -24.15
C ASP A 77 -27.83 42.21 -23.15
N SER A 78 -29.10 42.31 -23.58
CA SER A 78 -30.24 42.53 -22.65
C SER A 78 -31.60 42.01 -23.17
N VAL A 79 -32.44 41.56 -22.23
CA VAL A 79 -33.82 41.12 -22.48
C VAL A 79 -34.76 41.99 -21.64
N ALA A 80 -35.75 42.61 -22.30
CA ALA A 80 -36.80 43.39 -21.65
C ALA A 80 -38.17 42.76 -21.91
N VAL A 81 -39.02 42.68 -20.87
CA VAL A 81 -40.41 42.26 -21.03
C VAL A 81 -41.21 43.45 -21.57
N HIS A 82 -41.83 43.30 -22.73
CA HIS A 82 -42.55 44.38 -23.41
C HIS A 82 -44.07 44.33 -23.14
N SER A 83 -44.64 43.13 -23.06
CA SER A 83 -46.03 42.90 -22.64
C SER A 83 -46.27 41.46 -22.19
N VAL A 84 -47.38 41.24 -21.47
CA VAL A 84 -47.93 39.93 -21.09
C VAL A 84 -49.43 39.97 -21.34
N LYS A 85 -49.96 39.08 -22.17
CA LYS A 85 -51.40 38.98 -22.48
C LYS A 85 -51.93 37.58 -22.28
N THR A 86 -53.11 37.47 -21.67
CA THR A 86 -53.89 36.23 -21.59
C THR A 86 -54.63 35.97 -22.90
N ALA A 87 -55.17 34.76 -23.07
CA ALA A 87 -55.80 34.32 -24.31
C ALA A 87 -56.97 35.22 -24.80
N ASP A 88 -57.67 35.90 -23.88
CA ASP A 88 -58.78 36.81 -24.20
C ASP A 88 -58.34 38.27 -24.45
N GLY A 89 -57.02 38.52 -24.58
CA GLY A 89 -56.45 39.78 -25.09
C GLY A 89 -56.43 40.96 -24.13
N ALA A 90 -57.11 40.89 -22.98
CA ALA A 90 -57.09 41.91 -21.94
C ALA A 90 -55.71 42.03 -21.26
N ASP A 91 -55.28 43.26 -20.99
CA ASP A 91 -54.09 43.55 -20.19
C ASP A 91 -54.43 43.46 -18.69
N VAL A 92 -53.57 42.80 -17.92
CA VAL A 92 -53.84 42.48 -16.50
C VAL A 92 -53.01 43.37 -15.58
N GLU A 93 -53.68 44.31 -14.90
CA GLU A 93 -53.06 45.18 -13.88
C GLU A 93 -52.90 44.45 -12.53
N ASP A 94 -51.97 43.49 -12.46
CA ASP A 94 -51.57 42.85 -11.19
C ASP A 94 -50.26 43.46 -10.64
N PRO A 95 -50.30 44.14 -9.47
CA PRO A 95 -49.13 44.81 -8.90
C PRO A 95 -48.06 43.87 -8.32
N GLU A 96 -48.36 42.61 -7.97
CA GLU A 96 -47.31 41.66 -7.54
C GLU A 96 -46.48 41.18 -8.75
N LEU A 97 -47.11 41.03 -9.92
CA LEU A 97 -46.42 40.61 -11.14
C LEU A 97 -45.41 41.67 -11.63
N ALA A 98 -45.77 42.95 -11.50
CA ALA A 98 -44.89 44.08 -11.83
C ALA A 98 -43.64 44.16 -10.90
N LEU A 99 -43.77 43.74 -9.64
CA LEU A 99 -42.65 43.62 -8.70
C LEU A 99 -41.68 42.51 -9.10
N LEU A 100 -42.19 41.36 -9.56
CA LEU A 100 -41.36 40.25 -10.05
C LEU A 100 -40.62 40.61 -11.35
N ALA A 101 -41.24 41.37 -12.26
CA ALA A 101 -40.59 41.86 -13.47
C ALA A 101 -39.37 42.75 -13.17
N ARG A 102 -39.51 43.73 -12.25
CA ARG A 102 -38.39 44.58 -11.79
C ARG A 102 -37.27 43.81 -11.08
N GLY A 103 -37.53 42.60 -10.58
CA GLY A 103 -36.51 41.73 -10.00
C GLY A 103 -35.47 41.21 -11.00
N LEU A 104 -35.81 41.18 -12.29
CA LEU A 104 -34.95 40.61 -13.35
C LEU A 104 -33.94 41.61 -13.95
N GLU A 105 -34.19 42.92 -13.90
CA GLU A 105 -33.33 43.94 -14.52
C GLU A 105 -31.94 44.09 -13.85
N LYS A 106 -31.73 43.54 -12.65
CA LYS A 106 -30.48 43.72 -11.89
C LYS A 106 -29.86 42.41 -11.40
N ARG A 107 -29.12 41.73 -12.30
CA ARG A 107 -27.75 41.16 -12.07
C ARG A 107 -27.25 40.32 -13.26
N THR A 108 -26.66 40.98 -14.27
CA THR A 108 -25.88 40.33 -15.33
C THR A 108 -24.61 41.11 -15.62
N ALA A 109 -23.47 40.57 -15.20
CA ALA A 109 -22.14 40.98 -15.63
C ALA A 109 -21.20 39.76 -15.60
N LEU A 110 -20.38 39.61 -16.64
CA LEU A 110 -19.50 38.47 -16.97
C LEU A 110 -20.18 37.12 -17.29
N GLY A 111 -19.84 36.61 -18.48
CA GLY A 111 -19.32 35.23 -18.59
C GLY A 111 -20.26 34.19 -19.21
N SER A 112 -20.40 34.21 -20.53
CA SER A 112 -21.24 33.30 -21.30
C SER A 112 -20.82 31.81 -21.22
N THR A 113 -21.68 30.96 -20.65
CA THR A 113 -22.07 29.66 -21.24
C THR A 113 -23.30 29.05 -20.53
N VAL A 114 -23.95 28.08 -21.20
CA VAL A 114 -25.07 27.23 -20.74
C VAL A 114 -26.50 27.76 -21.02
N VAL A 115 -26.90 27.71 -22.30
CA VAL A 115 -28.33 27.59 -22.68
C VAL A 115 -28.65 26.14 -23.02
N ARG A 116 -28.96 25.35 -21.97
CA ARG A 116 -29.58 24.00 -22.06
C ARG A 116 -30.08 23.42 -20.73
N ASN A 117 -29.82 24.07 -19.59
CA ASN A 117 -30.15 23.58 -18.23
C ASN A 117 -31.34 24.29 -17.53
N ALA A 118 -32.01 25.24 -18.18
CA ALA A 118 -33.15 25.95 -17.58
C ALA A 118 -34.45 25.10 -17.63
N SER A 119 -34.83 24.66 -18.84
CA SER A 119 -36.04 23.85 -19.10
C SER A 119 -36.15 22.61 -18.19
N SER A 120 -35.05 21.89 -17.98
CA SER A 120 -35.03 20.67 -17.16
C SER A 120 -35.27 20.93 -15.67
N ARG A 121 -34.93 22.11 -15.15
CA ARG A 121 -35.13 22.47 -13.73
C ARG A 121 -36.56 22.89 -13.43
N ILE A 122 -37.19 23.66 -14.32
CA ILE A 122 -38.60 24.09 -14.18
C ILE A 122 -39.52 22.86 -14.12
N ARG A 123 -39.30 21.89 -15.02
CA ARG A 123 -40.08 20.63 -15.05
C ARG A 123 -39.89 19.78 -13.78
N GLN A 124 -38.74 19.88 -13.13
CA GLN A 124 -38.42 19.13 -11.90
C GLN A 124 -39.08 19.75 -10.65
N VAL A 125 -39.16 21.09 -10.56
CA VAL A 125 -39.86 21.78 -9.47
C VAL A 125 -41.38 21.51 -9.51
N SER A 126 -41.97 21.52 -10.71
CA SER A 126 -43.39 21.17 -10.91
C SER A 126 -43.74 19.75 -10.40
N GLN A 127 -42.83 18.79 -10.56
CA GLN A 127 -43.03 17.41 -10.10
C GLN A 127 -42.94 17.25 -8.58
N GLU A 128 -42.04 17.96 -7.88
CA GLU A 128 -41.98 17.92 -6.42
C GLU A 128 -43.16 18.69 -5.78
N LEU A 129 -43.65 19.77 -6.38
CA LEU A 129 -44.88 20.44 -5.92
C LEU A 129 -46.11 19.53 -6.02
N LYS A 130 -46.30 18.80 -7.13
CA LYS A 130 -47.36 17.77 -7.25
C LYS A 130 -47.20 16.61 -6.25
N ARG A 131 -46.00 16.40 -5.70
CA ARG A 131 -45.70 15.33 -4.73
C ARG A 131 -45.88 15.77 -3.28
N LEU A 132 -45.69 17.05 -2.96
CA LEU A 132 -45.99 17.59 -1.63
C LEU A 132 -47.51 17.69 -1.39
N ALA A 133 -48.29 18.01 -2.42
CA ALA A 133 -49.75 18.14 -2.35
C ALA A 133 -50.51 16.84 -2.02
N SER A 134 -49.88 15.66 -2.15
CA SER A 134 -50.55 14.35 -1.95
C SER A 134 -50.29 13.70 -0.58
N ILE A 135 -49.52 14.34 0.30
CA ILE A 135 -49.09 13.74 1.58
C ILE A 135 -50.10 13.96 2.73
N THR A 136 -50.96 14.97 2.63
CA THR A 136 -51.80 15.44 3.75
C THR A 136 -53.10 14.63 4.00
N LYS A 137 -53.17 13.35 3.60
CA LYS A 137 -54.40 12.55 3.80
C LYS A 137 -54.22 11.03 3.84
N ARG A 138 -53.91 10.47 5.02
CA ARG A 138 -54.60 9.28 5.62
C ARG A 138 -54.03 8.91 6.99
N THR A 139 -54.91 8.44 7.86
CA THR A 139 -54.63 7.90 9.20
C THR A 139 -55.36 6.57 9.39
N HIS A 140 -54.83 5.71 10.27
CA HIS A 140 -55.39 4.46 10.79
C HIS A 140 -55.53 3.21 9.88
N HIS A 141 -55.10 2.10 10.48
CA HIS A 141 -55.41 0.67 10.31
C HIS A 141 -55.31 -0.02 8.93
N GLY A 142 -54.65 -1.18 8.97
CA GLY A 142 -54.57 -2.16 7.89
C GLY A 142 -53.25 -2.93 7.96
N ALA A 143 -53.29 -4.25 8.21
CA ALA A 143 -52.10 -5.09 8.09
C ALA A 143 -51.88 -5.47 6.62
N GLY A 144 -50.68 -5.24 6.08
CA GLY A 144 -50.30 -5.71 4.74
C GLY A 144 -49.25 -4.87 4.03
N LYS A 145 -48.36 -5.57 3.30
CA LYS A 145 -47.27 -5.06 2.43
C LYS A 145 -46.22 -4.15 3.09
N ILE A 146 -45.00 -4.68 3.14
CA ILE A 146 -43.77 -3.92 3.38
C ILE A 146 -43.61 -2.88 2.25
N ASP A 147 -43.48 -1.60 2.61
CA ASP A 147 -43.27 -0.52 1.64
C ASP A 147 -41.86 -0.60 1.03
N ARG A 148 -41.79 -0.89 -0.29
CA ARG A 148 -40.54 -1.06 -1.06
C ARG A 148 -39.84 0.29 -1.31
N ASN A 149 -39.34 0.87 -0.22
CA ASN A 149 -38.66 2.15 -0.20
C ASN A 149 -37.39 2.11 -1.09
N LYS A 150 -37.25 3.06 -2.03
CA LYS A 150 -36.30 2.97 -3.17
C LYS A 150 -34.83 2.75 -2.77
N SER A 151 -34.42 3.10 -1.56
CA SER A 151 -33.06 2.86 -1.06
C SER A 151 -32.77 1.37 -0.82
N ALA A 152 -33.73 0.61 -0.28
CA ALA A 152 -33.55 -0.81 0.00
C ALA A 152 -33.45 -1.61 -1.32
N ALA A 153 -34.38 -1.38 -2.25
CA ALA A 153 -34.34 -2.01 -3.58
C ALA A 153 -33.04 -1.69 -4.35
N ALA A 154 -32.54 -0.46 -4.30
CA ALA A 154 -31.28 -0.06 -4.93
C ALA A 154 -30.01 -0.66 -4.27
N GLN A 155 -30.15 -1.27 -3.10
CA GLN A 155 -29.10 -2.00 -2.38
C GLN A 155 -29.23 -3.51 -2.62
N ALA A 156 -30.45 -4.05 -2.59
CA ALA A 156 -30.80 -5.43 -2.95
C ALA A 156 -30.33 -5.81 -4.37
N LEU A 157 -30.52 -4.92 -5.36
CA LEU A 157 -30.04 -5.08 -6.75
C LEU A 157 -28.50 -5.22 -6.88
N LYS A 158 -27.73 -5.12 -5.78
CA LYS A 158 -26.29 -5.40 -5.74
C LYS A 158 -25.94 -6.73 -5.06
N GLY A 159 -26.90 -7.47 -4.52
CA GLY A 159 -26.70 -8.77 -3.88
C GLY A 159 -26.40 -9.91 -4.86
N LEU A 160 -25.96 -11.04 -4.29
CA LEU A 160 -25.85 -12.37 -4.90
C LEU A 160 -25.22 -12.42 -6.30
N LYS A 161 -24.14 -11.67 -6.53
CA LYS A 161 -23.36 -11.79 -7.77
C LYS A 161 -22.49 -13.04 -7.72
N PHE A 162 -22.79 -14.03 -8.56
CA PHE A 162 -21.96 -15.22 -8.73
C PHE A 162 -20.64 -14.94 -9.47
N ILE A 163 -20.58 -13.85 -10.25
CA ILE A 163 -19.38 -13.40 -10.96
C ILE A 163 -19.05 -11.97 -10.56
N SER A 164 -17.86 -11.77 -9.98
CA SER A 164 -17.35 -10.44 -9.63
C SER A 164 -16.66 -9.78 -10.83
N LYS A 165 -16.47 -8.45 -10.78
CA LYS A 165 -15.64 -7.74 -11.78
C LYS A 165 -14.16 -8.17 -11.77
N THR A 166 -13.73 -8.87 -10.73
CA THR A 166 -12.37 -9.41 -10.57
C THR A 166 -12.20 -10.82 -11.14
N ASP A 167 -13.25 -11.63 -11.23
CA ASP A 167 -13.24 -12.99 -11.82
C ASP A 167 -13.35 -12.94 -13.37
N GLY A 168 -12.69 -11.94 -13.97
CA GLY A 168 -12.88 -11.58 -15.37
C GLY A 168 -14.20 -10.88 -15.63
N GLY A 169 -14.20 -9.54 -15.60
CA GLY A 169 -15.27 -8.69 -16.15
C GLY A 169 -15.34 -8.76 -17.68
N SER A 170 -15.38 -9.98 -18.22
CA SER A 170 -15.26 -10.35 -19.62
C SER A 170 -16.54 -11.07 -20.03
N GLY A 171 -17.45 -10.38 -20.73
CA GLY A 171 -18.73 -10.93 -21.17
C GLY A 171 -18.59 -12.11 -22.14
N TRP A 172 -19.72 -12.71 -22.50
CA TRP A 172 -19.87 -13.99 -23.21
C TRP A 172 -18.71 -14.39 -24.14
N ALA A 173 -18.30 -13.54 -25.10
CA ALA A 173 -17.21 -13.81 -26.04
C ALA A 173 -15.87 -14.27 -25.41
N ALA A 174 -15.60 -13.95 -24.13
CA ALA A 174 -14.42 -14.42 -23.40
C ALA A 174 -14.65 -15.74 -22.64
N VAL A 175 -15.89 -16.05 -22.29
CA VAL A 175 -16.35 -17.33 -21.73
C VAL A 175 -16.34 -18.36 -22.85
N GLU A 176 -16.96 -18.02 -23.98
CA GLU A 176 -16.90 -18.71 -25.27
C GLU A 176 -15.45 -19.03 -25.66
N LYS A 177 -14.55 -18.04 -25.67
CA LYS A 177 -13.14 -18.29 -25.99
C LYS A 177 -12.46 -19.26 -25.02
N ARG A 178 -12.85 -19.29 -23.73
CA ARG A 178 -12.34 -20.27 -22.76
C ARG A 178 -12.99 -21.64 -22.96
N PHE A 179 -14.27 -21.72 -23.33
CA PHE A 179 -14.92 -22.96 -23.73
C PHE A 179 -14.21 -23.59 -24.92
N ASP A 180 -14.03 -22.85 -26.01
CA ASP A 180 -13.38 -23.33 -27.24
C ASP A 180 -11.94 -23.80 -26.97
N GLN A 181 -11.24 -23.20 -26.00
CA GLN A 181 -9.92 -23.64 -25.54
C GLN A 181 -9.95 -24.88 -24.63
N LEU A 182 -10.92 -24.98 -23.72
CA LEU A 182 -11.03 -26.07 -22.73
C LEU A 182 -11.64 -27.35 -23.31
N THR A 183 -12.41 -27.24 -24.40
CA THR A 183 -13.09 -28.36 -25.10
C THR A 183 -12.38 -28.79 -26.39
N ALA A 184 -11.30 -28.11 -26.80
CA ALA A 184 -10.49 -28.44 -27.98
C ALA A 184 -9.94 -29.89 -28.00
N SER A 185 -9.81 -30.53 -26.84
CA SER A 185 -9.41 -31.94 -26.68
C SER A 185 -10.56 -32.85 -26.21
N THR A 186 -11.81 -32.36 -26.23
CA THR A 186 -12.97 -32.99 -25.60
C THR A 186 -14.22 -32.88 -26.48
N THR A 187 -14.03 -32.91 -27.81
CA THR A 187 -15.10 -32.94 -28.84
C THR A 187 -16.25 -31.95 -28.63
N GLY A 188 -15.95 -30.74 -28.14
CA GLY A 188 -16.97 -29.69 -27.92
C GLY A 188 -17.85 -29.87 -26.69
N LEU A 189 -17.48 -30.73 -25.73
CA LEU A 189 -18.14 -30.89 -24.43
C LEU A 189 -17.26 -30.37 -23.29
N LEU A 190 -17.87 -29.66 -22.34
CA LEU A 190 -17.21 -29.11 -21.15
C LEU A 190 -17.64 -29.88 -19.89
N PRO A 191 -16.73 -30.65 -19.25
CA PRO A 191 -17.00 -31.32 -17.99
C PRO A 191 -17.21 -30.36 -16.80
N ARG A 192 -18.04 -30.76 -15.83
CA ARG A 192 -18.31 -30.06 -14.55
C ARG A 192 -17.03 -29.55 -13.89
N ALA A 193 -16.00 -30.40 -13.79
CA ALA A 193 -14.71 -30.06 -13.19
C ALA A 193 -13.93 -28.92 -13.89
N LYS A 194 -14.28 -28.55 -15.13
CA LYS A 194 -13.74 -27.40 -15.88
C LYS A 194 -14.69 -26.18 -15.89
N PHE A 195 -15.94 -26.31 -15.43
CA PHE A 195 -16.97 -25.26 -15.52
C PHE A 195 -16.51 -23.93 -14.91
N GLY A 196 -16.06 -23.94 -13.65
CA GLY A 196 -15.58 -22.73 -12.96
C GLY A 196 -14.45 -22.00 -13.70
N GLU A 197 -13.50 -22.74 -14.28
CA GLU A 197 -12.39 -22.17 -15.07
C GLU A 197 -12.88 -21.61 -16.42
N CYS A 198 -13.97 -22.15 -16.97
CA CYS A 198 -14.63 -21.63 -18.16
C CYS A 198 -15.41 -20.32 -17.89
N ILE A 199 -16.24 -20.26 -16.83
CA ILE A 199 -16.95 -19.02 -16.47
C ILE A 199 -16.05 -17.94 -15.87
N GLY A 200 -14.84 -18.29 -15.41
CA GLY A 200 -13.79 -17.36 -15.00
C GLY A 200 -13.53 -17.28 -13.49
N MET A 201 -14.21 -18.11 -12.70
CA MET A 201 -14.02 -18.18 -11.24
C MET A 201 -12.62 -18.69 -10.88
N ASN A 202 -12.08 -18.18 -9.78
CA ASN A 202 -10.76 -18.60 -9.29
C ASN A 202 -10.72 -20.11 -8.97
N LYS A 203 -9.53 -20.72 -9.11
CA LYS A 203 -9.31 -22.15 -8.79
C LYS A 203 -9.56 -22.51 -7.32
N ASP A 204 -9.62 -21.50 -6.46
CA ASP A 204 -10.01 -21.57 -5.04
C ASP A 204 -11.52 -21.69 -4.82
N SER A 205 -12.36 -21.51 -5.85
CA SER A 205 -13.83 -21.59 -5.78
C SER A 205 -14.39 -22.75 -6.60
N LYS A 206 -13.60 -23.81 -6.82
CA LYS A 206 -13.98 -24.96 -7.66
C LYS A 206 -15.19 -25.74 -7.13
N GLU A 207 -15.24 -26.00 -5.83
CA GLU A 207 -16.32 -26.74 -5.18
C GLU A 207 -17.65 -25.98 -5.33
N PHE A 208 -17.66 -24.71 -4.92
CA PHE A 208 -18.79 -23.78 -5.12
C PHE A 208 -19.22 -23.65 -6.60
N ALA A 209 -18.28 -23.67 -7.55
CA ALA A 209 -18.60 -23.66 -8.97
C ALA A 209 -19.19 -24.98 -9.48
N GLY A 210 -18.89 -26.11 -8.82
CA GLY A 210 -19.55 -27.40 -9.05
C GLY A 210 -21.00 -27.36 -8.60
N GLU A 211 -21.27 -26.90 -7.37
CA GLU A 211 -22.64 -26.77 -6.86
C GLU A 211 -23.50 -25.82 -7.70
N LEU A 212 -22.91 -24.71 -8.18
CA LEU A 212 -23.58 -23.81 -9.12
C LEU A 212 -23.89 -24.47 -10.48
N PHE A 213 -23.01 -25.35 -10.98
CA PHE A 213 -23.29 -26.14 -12.17
C PHE A 213 -24.44 -27.11 -11.92
N ASP A 214 -24.44 -27.82 -10.79
CA ASP A 214 -25.46 -28.83 -10.47
C ASP A 214 -26.84 -28.20 -10.26
N ALA A 215 -26.92 -27.04 -9.60
CA ALA A 215 -28.17 -26.28 -9.48
C ALA A 215 -28.75 -25.90 -10.85
N LEU A 216 -27.91 -25.37 -11.75
CA LEU A 216 -28.30 -24.96 -13.11
C LEU A 216 -28.64 -26.14 -14.02
N ALA A 217 -28.05 -27.32 -13.75
CA ALA A 217 -28.32 -28.58 -14.43
C ALA A 217 -29.61 -29.25 -13.93
N ARG A 218 -29.81 -29.36 -12.61
CA ARG A 218 -31.08 -29.82 -11.97
C ARG A 218 -32.27 -29.06 -12.54
N ARG A 219 -32.20 -27.72 -12.51
CA ARG A 219 -33.25 -26.82 -13.03
C ARG A 219 -33.54 -26.94 -14.53
N ARG A 220 -32.71 -27.66 -15.30
CA ARG A 220 -32.89 -27.93 -16.73
C ARG A 220 -33.03 -29.43 -17.06
N ASN A 221 -33.15 -30.30 -16.04
CA ASN A 221 -33.14 -31.76 -16.16
C ASN A 221 -31.92 -32.31 -16.95
N ILE A 222 -30.76 -31.68 -16.81
CA ILE A 222 -29.51 -32.12 -17.45
C ILE A 222 -28.82 -33.13 -16.53
N THR A 223 -28.85 -34.40 -16.90
CA THR A 223 -28.25 -35.52 -16.15
C THR A 223 -26.80 -35.83 -16.53
N SER A 224 -26.20 -35.02 -17.41
CA SER A 224 -24.83 -35.20 -17.92
C SER A 224 -23.82 -34.35 -17.14
N ASP A 225 -22.73 -34.97 -16.66
CA ASP A 225 -21.56 -34.29 -16.05
C ASP A 225 -20.74 -33.44 -17.07
N SER A 226 -21.26 -33.26 -18.28
CA SER A 226 -20.69 -32.41 -19.32
C SER A 226 -21.75 -31.68 -20.13
N ILE A 227 -21.54 -30.40 -20.39
CA ILE A 227 -22.44 -29.52 -21.17
C ILE A 227 -21.84 -29.11 -22.51
N ASN A 228 -22.71 -28.85 -23.49
CA ASN A 228 -22.35 -28.27 -24.77
C ASN A 228 -22.31 -26.72 -24.73
N LYS A 229 -21.93 -26.08 -25.84
CA LYS A 229 -21.76 -24.62 -25.95
C LYS A 229 -23.05 -23.82 -25.74
N GLN A 230 -24.19 -24.35 -26.18
CA GLN A 230 -25.51 -23.72 -26.03
C GLN A 230 -25.98 -23.78 -24.58
N GLN A 231 -25.87 -24.95 -23.94
CA GLN A 231 -26.19 -25.12 -22.52
C GLN A 231 -25.34 -24.19 -21.64
N LEU A 232 -24.04 -24.03 -21.95
CA LEU A 232 -23.20 -23.04 -21.26
C LEU A 232 -23.68 -21.59 -21.46
N GLN A 233 -24.24 -21.26 -22.62
CA GLN A 233 -24.81 -19.93 -22.85
C GLN A 233 -26.07 -19.70 -22.00
N GLU A 234 -26.97 -20.68 -21.96
CA GLU A 234 -28.16 -20.64 -21.11
C GLU A 234 -27.83 -20.55 -19.61
N PHE A 235 -26.75 -21.20 -19.16
CA PHE A 235 -26.22 -21.09 -17.80
C PHE A 235 -25.65 -19.68 -17.58
N TRP A 236 -24.85 -19.16 -18.53
CA TRP A 236 -24.23 -17.84 -18.44
C TRP A 236 -25.25 -16.70 -18.39
N ASP A 237 -26.31 -16.77 -19.19
CA ASP A 237 -27.34 -15.74 -19.25
C ASP A 237 -28.13 -15.67 -17.92
N GLN A 238 -28.40 -16.81 -17.27
CA GLN A 238 -28.96 -16.85 -15.91
C GLN A 238 -27.98 -16.32 -14.85
N ILE A 239 -26.70 -16.74 -14.90
CA ILE A 239 -25.65 -16.28 -13.96
C ILE A 239 -25.41 -14.76 -14.07
N SER A 240 -25.56 -14.20 -15.27
CA SER A 240 -25.27 -12.79 -15.57
C SER A 240 -26.48 -11.85 -15.51
N ASP A 241 -27.68 -12.36 -15.19
CA ASP A 241 -28.87 -11.55 -14.90
C ASP A 241 -28.57 -10.51 -13.79
N GLN A 242 -29.24 -9.36 -13.88
CA GLN A 242 -29.19 -8.26 -12.94
C GLN A 242 -30.41 -8.20 -12.00
N SER A 243 -31.44 -9.01 -12.23
CA SER A 243 -32.52 -9.27 -11.27
C SER A 243 -31.96 -9.78 -9.94
N PHE A 244 -32.46 -9.27 -8.82
CA PHE A 244 -32.16 -9.83 -7.50
C PHE A 244 -32.88 -11.17 -7.32
N ASP A 245 -34.15 -11.22 -7.72
CA ASP A 245 -35.06 -12.35 -7.54
C ASP A 245 -34.52 -13.61 -8.28
N THR A 246 -34.02 -13.47 -9.51
CA THR A 246 -33.39 -14.57 -10.27
C THR A 246 -32.12 -15.09 -9.57
N ARG A 247 -31.32 -14.20 -8.98
CA ARG A 247 -30.09 -14.56 -8.26
C ARG A 247 -30.39 -15.19 -6.91
N LEU A 248 -31.45 -14.74 -6.23
CA LEU A 248 -31.93 -15.34 -4.98
C LEU A 248 -32.42 -16.75 -5.24
N GLN A 249 -33.24 -16.97 -6.27
CA GLN A 249 -33.64 -18.31 -6.68
C GLN A 249 -32.42 -19.16 -7.04
N THR A 250 -31.51 -18.67 -7.89
CA THR A 250 -30.28 -19.42 -8.26
C THR A 250 -29.35 -19.70 -7.06
N PHE A 251 -29.44 -18.90 -5.98
CA PHE A 251 -28.72 -19.17 -4.74
C PHE A 251 -29.46 -20.21 -3.88
N PHE A 252 -30.79 -20.13 -3.81
CA PHE A 252 -31.65 -21.11 -3.15
C PHE A 252 -31.47 -22.50 -3.78
N ASP A 253 -31.64 -22.61 -5.11
CA ASP A 253 -31.44 -23.80 -5.95
C ASP A 253 -30.06 -24.50 -5.78
N MET A 254 -29.08 -23.81 -5.17
CA MET A 254 -27.71 -24.27 -4.96
C MET A 254 -27.45 -24.72 -3.50
N VAL A 255 -28.21 -24.19 -2.55
CA VAL A 255 -28.25 -24.70 -1.17
C VAL A 255 -29.12 -25.95 -1.12
N ASP A 256 -30.37 -25.81 -1.57
CA ASP A 256 -31.36 -26.86 -1.79
C ASP A 256 -30.80 -27.94 -2.73
N LYS A 257 -30.66 -29.18 -2.22
CA LYS A 257 -30.04 -30.31 -2.91
C LYS A 257 -31.04 -31.25 -3.57
N ASP A 258 -32.16 -31.54 -2.91
CA ASP A 258 -33.17 -32.50 -3.38
C ASP A 258 -34.33 -31.86 -4.16
N ALA A 259 -34.40 -30.52 -4.17
CA ALA A 259 -35.39 -29.68 -4.82
C ALA A 259 -36.79 -29.72 -4.19
N ASP A 260 -36.90 -29.96 -2.88
CA ASP A 260 -38.18 -29.93 -2.16
C ASP A 260 -38.71 -28.50 -1.86
N GLY A 261 -37.83 -27.49 -1.88
CA GLY A 261 -38.15 -26.09 -1.60
C GLY A 261 -37.97 -25.63 -0.14
N ALA A 262 -37.30 -26.41 0.71
CA ALA A 262 -37.20 -26.20 2.15
C ALA A 262 -35.77 -26.52 2.69
N ILE A 263 -34.92 -25.49 2.80
CA ILE A 263 -33.51 -25.65 3.20
C ILE A 263 -33.39 -26.15 4.65
N THR A 264 -32.71 -27.28 4.83
CA THR A 264 -32.43 -27.94 6.12
C THR A 264 -31.16 -27.40 6.82
N GLU A 265 -30.98 -27.71 8.12
CA GLU A 265 -29.78 -27.31 8.87
C GLU A 265 -28.50 -27.92 8.27
N GLU A 266 -28.56 -29.18 7.83
CA GLU A 266 -27.47 -29.89 7.17
C GLU A 266 -27.01 -29.20 5.88
N GLU A 267 -27.93 -28.67 5.09
CA GLU A 267 -27.61 -27.92 3.87
C GLU A 267 -27.04 -26.54 4.19
N VAL A 268 -27.58 -25.84 5.20
CA VAL A 268 -27.00 -24.58 5.71
C VAL A 268 -25.55 -24.78 6.13
N ARG A 269 -25.27 -25.82 6.92
CA ARG A 269 -23.92 -26.25 7.35
C ARG A 269 -23.00 -26.46 6.15
N GLU A 270 -23.48 -27.15 5.10
CA GLU A 270 -22.67 -27.42 3.90
C GLU A 270 -22.38 -26.18 3.07
N ILE A 271 -23.36 -25.32 2.80
CA ILE A 271 -23.08 -24.09 2.06
C ILE A 271 -22.22 -23.10 2.87
N ILE A 272 -22.31 -23.10 4.21
CA ILE A 272 -21.37 -22.38 5.08
C ILE A 272 -19.95 -22.93 4.92
N SER A 273 -19.78 -24.26 4.92
CA SER A 273 -18.47 -24.91 4.72
C SER A 273 -17.87 -24.59 3.33
N LEU A 274 -18.68 -24.69 2.27
CA LEU A 274 -18.29 -24.34 0.89
C LEU A 274 -17.94 -22.85 0.75
N SER A 275 -18.72 -21.97 1.36
CA SER A 275 -18.45 -20.53 1.40
C SER A 275 -17.16 -20.24 2.19
N ALA A 276 -16.96 -20.90 3.33
CA ALA A 276 -15.75 -20.76 4.14
C ALA A 276 -14.50 -21.25 3.38
N SER A 277 -14.59 -22.39 2.68
CA SER A 277 -13.57 -22.91 1.75
C SER A 277 -13.20 -21.85 0.70
N ALA A 278 -14.20 -21.37 -0.06
CA ALA A 278 -14.01 -20.40 -1.14
C ALA A 278 -13.41 -19.05 -0.72
N ASN A 279 -13.65 -18.61 0.53
CA ASN A 279 -13.12 -17.37 1.11
C ASN A 279 -11.87 -17.59 2.00
N LYS A 280 -11.41 -18.84 2.16
CA LYS A 280 -10.27 -19.27 2.97
C LYS A 280 -10.40 -18.97 4.48
N LEU A 281 -11.61 -19.17 5.01
CA LEU A 281 -11.99 -18.91 6.41
C LEU A 281 -12.06 -20.23 7.21
N SER A 282 -10.91 -20.88 7.38
CA SER A 282 -10.81 -22.22 7.98
C SER A 282 -11.23 -22.31 9.46
N THR A 283 -11.46 -21.18 10.13
CA THR A 283 -12.08 -21.18 11.46
C THR A 283 -13.60 -21.35 11.34
N ILE A 284 -14.23 -20.64 10.40
CA ILE A 284 -15.68 -20.75 10.15
C ILE A 284 -16.04 -22.15 9.64
N GLN A 285 -15.18 -22.74 8.79
CA GLN A 285 -15.36 -24.11 8.31
C GLN A 285 -15.37 -25.17 9.43
N LYS A 286 -14.73 -24.89 10.59
CA LYS A 286 -14.68 -25.79 11.75
C LYS A 286 -15.81 -25.59 12.76
N GLN A 287 -16.55 -24.50 12.64
CA GLN A 287 -17.69 -24.14 13.49
C GLN A 287 -18.97 -24.05 12.65
N ALA A 288 -19.00 -24.70 11.48
CA ALA A 288 -20.10 -24.62 10.54
C ALA A 288 -21.43 -25.06 11.18
N ASP A 289 -21.37 -26.05 12.07
CA ASP A 289 -22.50 -26.59 12.83
C ASP A 289 -23.07 -25.54 13.80
N GLU A 290 -22.22 -24.96 14.65
CA GLU A 290 -22.59 -23.86 15.59
C GLU A 290 -23.21 -22.65 14.85
N TYR A 291 -22.74 -22.39 13.62
CA TYR A 291 -23.22 -21.30 12.78
C TYR A 291 -24.47 -21.65 11.95
N ALA A 292 -24.72 -22.94 11.68
CA ALA A 292 -25.95 -23.40 11.05
C ALA A 292 -27.11 -23.31 12.05
N ALA A 293 -26.94 -23.87 13.26
CA ALA A 293 -27.90 -23.75 14.36
C ALA A 293 -28.27 -22.27 14.65
N MET A 294 -27.28 -21.38 14.70
CA MET A 294 -27.50 -19.93 14.88
C MET A 294 -28.28 -19.26 13.74
N ILE A 295 -28.26 -19.83 12.53
CA ILE A 295 -29.03 -19.34 11.38
C ILE A 295 -30.45 -19.94 11.41
N MET A 296 -30.61 -21.21 11.80
CA MET A 296 -31.93 -21.84 12.02
C MET A 296 -32.71 -21.12 13.12
N GLU A 297 -32.07 -20.80 14.25
CA GLU A 297 -32.68 -20.09 15.40
C GLU A 297 -33.30 -18.72 15.00
N GLU A 298 -32.72 -18.04 14.00
CA GLU A 298 -33.13 -16.70 13.56
C GLU A 298 -34.05 -16.74 12.31
N LEU A 299 -33.98 -17.80 11.48
CA LEU A 299 -34.77 -17.95 10.24
C LEU A 299 -35.95 -18.93 10.34
N ASP A 300 -35.98 -19.78 11.37
CA ASP A 300 -37.11 -20.64 11.72
C ASP A 300 -37.53 -20.43 13.20
N PRO A 301 -38.11 -19.26 13.52
CA PRO A 301 -38.63 -18.99 14.87
C PRO A 301 -39.88 -19.82 15.23
N SER A 302 -40.29 -20.77 14.37
CA SER A 302 -41.35 -21.73 14.63
C SER A 302 -40.83 -23.15 14.91
N ASN A 303 -39.52 -23.38 14.81
CA ASN A 303 -38.87 -24.68 15.01
C ASN A 303 -39.53 -25.81 14.17
N GLN A 304 -39.79 -25.52 12.89
CA GLN A 304 -40.31 -26.45 11.88
C GLN A 304 -39.21 -27.35 11.29
N GLY A 305 -37.94 -26.95 11.42
CA GLY A 305 -36.74 -27.68 10.97
C GLY A 305 -36.20 -27.23 9.60
N TYR A 306 -36.78 -26.20 8.98
CA TYR A 306 -36.43 -25.81 7.60
C TYR A 306 -36.70 -24.34 7.28
N ILE A 307 -35.96 -23.81 6.29
CA ILE A 307 -35.98 -22.40 5.88
C ILE A 307 -36.54 -22.27 4.45
N LYS A 308 -37.64 -21.51 4.30
CA LYS A 308 -38.20 -21.14 3.00
C LYS A 308 -37.52 -19.93 2.39
N ILE A 309 -37.59 -19.81 1.06
CA ILE A 309 -36.99 -18.70 0.29
C ILE A 309 -37.46 -17.30 0.76
N GLU A 310 -38.69 -17.18 1.26
CA GLU A 310 -39.27 -15.94 1.80
C GLU A 310 -38.57 -15.46 3.09
N ASN A 311 -38.17 -16.39 3.97
CA ASN A 311 -37.41 -16.07 5.18
C ASN A 311 -35.99 -15.62 4.81
N LEU A 312 -35.38 -16.30 3.82
CA LEU A 312 -34.06 -15.95 3.29
C LEU A 312 -34.06 -14.58 2.58
N GLU A 313 -35.12 -14.23 1.83
CA GLU A 313 -35.30 -12.89 1.23
C GLU A 313 -35.27 -11.82 2.33
N MET A 314 -36.07 -11.99 3.38
CA MET A 314 -36.18 -10.99 4.45
C MET A 314 -34.82 -10.64 5.07
N LEU A 315 -34.00 -11.65 5.41
CA LEU A 315 -32.74 -11.40 6.10
C LEU A 315 -31.66 -10.83 5.16
N LEU A 316 -31.58 -11.30 3.91
CA LEU A 316 -30.69 -10.73 2.90
C LEU A 316 -31.05 -9.28 2.53
N LEU A 317 -32.32 -8.88 2.66
CA LEU A 317 -32.76 -7.49 2.51
C LEU A 317 -32.51 -6.63 3.77
N GLN A 318 -32.54 -7.22 4.97
CA GLN A 318 -32.39 -6.49 6.24
C GLN A 318 -30.92 -6.29 6.67
N ALA A 319 -30.04 -7.27 6.41
CA ALA A 319 -28.65 -7.31 6.86
C ALA A 319 -27.81 -6.02 6.69
N PRO A 320 -27.92 -5.23 5.60
CA PRO A 320 -27.07 -4.04 5.45
C PRO A 320 -27.53 -2.80 6.23
N ASN A 321 -28.70 -2.81 6.89
CA ASN A 321 -29.29 -1.60 7.46
C ASN A 321 -28.77 -1.21 8.86
N GLN A 322 -28.22 -2.15 9.64
CA GLN A 322 -27.86 -1.88 11.05
C GLN A 322 -26.46 -1.25 11.25
N SER A 323 -25.50 -1.46 10.33
CA SER A 323 -24.08 -1.11 10.57
C SER A 323 -23.66 0.34 10.26
N VAL A 324 -24.61 1.25 10.01
CA VAL A 324 -24.33 2.71 9.92
C VAL A 324 -25.47 3.51 10.54
N ARG A 325 -25.21 4.24 11.65
CA ARG A 325 -26.20 5.16 12.25
C ARG A 325 -26.65 6.21 11.22
N GLY A 326 -27.95 6.25 10.93
CA GLY A 326 -28.53 6.79 9.69
C GLY A 326 -28.49 8.30 9.43
N TYR A 327 -27.63 9.09 10.11
CA TYR A 327 -27.60 10.56 9.97
C TYR A 327 -26.68 11.09 8.85
N GLU A 328 -25.57 10.41 8.52
CA GLU A 328 -24.63 10.90 7.49
C GLU A 328 -25.12 10.70 6.04
N SER A 329 -26.00 9.73 5.80
CA SER A 329 -26.37 9.23 4.46
C SER A 329 -26.88 10.33 3.50
N ARG A 330 -27.68 11.26 4.00
CA ARG A 330 -28.34 12.30 3.18
C ARG A 330 -27.33 13.32 2.64
N ASN A 331 -26.43 13.82 3.51
CA ASN A 331 -25.33 14.70 3.10
C ASN A 331 -24.30 13.96 2.24
N LEU A 332 -23.93 12.73 2.62
CA LEU A 332 -22.95 11.94 1.89
C LEU A 332 -23.42 11.63 0.44
N SER A 333 -24.69 11.27 0.25
CA SER A 333 -25.26 11.02 -1.08
C SER A 333 -25.40 12.29 -1.91
N GLN A 334 -25.84 13.40 -1.32
CA GLN A 334 -25.94 14.70 -2.01
C GLN A 334 -24.55 15.25 -2.41
N MET A 335 -23.51 15.00 -1.61
CA MET A 335 -22.12 15.32 -1.96
C MET A 335 -21.41 14.23 -2.79
N LEU A 336 -21.93 13.00 -2.89
CA LEU A 336 -21.51 12.01 -3.91
C LEU A 336 -22.06 12.38 -5.29
N SER A 337 -23.26 12.96 -5.36
CA SER A 337 -23.81 13.59 -6.57
C SER A 337 -22.96 14.79 -7.03
N GLN A 338 -22.41 15.59 -6.11
CA GLN A 338 -21.39 16.59 -6.45
C GLN A 338 -20.13 15.93 -7.01
N LYS A 339 -19.99 16.02 -8.34
CA LYS A 339 -18.95 15.37 -9.12
C LYS A 339 -17.56 15.98 -8.87
N LEU A 340 -16.89 15.49 -7.83
CA LEU A 340 -15.44 15.25 -7.83
C LEU A 340 -15.08 14.15 -8.86
N LYS A 341 -15.53 14.31 -10.12
CA LYS A 341 -14.87 13.70 -11.27
C LYS A 341 -13.46 14.28 -11.35
N PRO A 342 -12.46 13.54 -11.87
CA PRO A 342 -11.20 14.14 -12.23
C PRO A 342 -11.46 15.29 -13.22
N THR A 343 -11.10 16.52 -12.85
CA THR A 343 -10.99 17.64 -13.77
C THR A 343 -9.80 17.37 -14.69
N VAL A 344 -10.06 16.57 -15.73
CA VAL A 344 -9.13 16.30 -16.83
C VAL A 344 -9.02 17.58 -17.65
N GLU A 345 -8.22 18.54 -17.18
CA GLU A 345 -8.09 19.84 -17.85
C GLU A 345 -7.62 19.62 -19.29
N PRO A 346 -8.39 20.08 -20.30
CA PRO A 346 -8.20 19.65 -21.68
C PRO A 346 -6.93 20.23 -22.30
N ASN A 347 -6.51 21.42 -21.88
CA ASN A 347 -5.30 22.06 -22.36
C ASN A 347 -4.04 21.37 -21.78
N PRO A 348 -3.17 20.77 -22.61
CA PRO A 348 -1.98 20.06 -22.13
C PRO A 348 -0.93 20.98 -21.53
N LEU A 349 -0.82 22.24 -21.97
CA LEU A 349 0.12 23.22 -21.43
C LEU A 349 -0.28 23.67 -20.03
N ILE A 350 -1.57 23.93 -19.79
CA ILE A 350 -2.07 24.27 -18.45
C ILE A 350 -1.91 23.08 -17.51
N ARG A 351 -2.16 21.85 -17.99
CA ARG A 351 -1.90 20.62 -17.23
C ARG A 351 -0.40 20.46 -16.88
N TRP A 352 0.49 20.70 -17.84
CA TRP A 352 1.94 20.64 -17.63
C TRP A 352 2.42 21.71 -16.65
N TYR A 353 1.98 22.96 -16.82
CA TYR A 353 2.28 24.06 -15.88
C TYR A 353 1.79 23.75 -14.46
N LYS A 354 0.54 23.26 -14.29
CA LYS A 354 0.02 22.87 -12.98
C LYS A 354 0.77 21.68 -12.40
N HIS A 355 1.10 20.66 -13.20
CA HIS A 355 1.90 19.53 -12.75
C HIS A 355 3.31 19.96 -12.32
N PHE A 356 3.96 20.86 -13.07
CA PHE A 356 5.27 21.43 -12.73
C PHE A 356 5.18 22.29 -11.46
N LYS A 357 4.23 23.23 -11.38
CA LYS A 357 3.98 24.06 -10.20
C LYS A 357 3.77 23.22 -8.94
N TYR A 358 2.92 22.19 -9.01
CA TYR A 358 2.75 21.27 -7.87
C TYR A 358 4.00 20.44 -7.60
N PHE A 359 4.72 19.95 -8.62
CA PHE A 359 5.98 19.24 -8.42
C PHE A 359 7.02 20.08 -7.69
N ILE A 360 7.16 21.37 -8.04
CA ILE A 360 8.02 22.31 -7.30
C ILE A 360 7.52 22.46 -5.85
N LEU A 361 6.24 22.78 -5.64
CA LEU A 361 5.66 22.98 -4.30
C LEU A 361 5.79 21.73 -3.39
N ASP A 362 5.57 20.54 -3.94
CA ASP A 362 5.62 19.27 -3.19
C ASP A 362 7.07 18.77 -2.93
N ASN A 363 8.08 19.36 -3.59
CA ASN A 363 9.47 18.89 -3.53
C ASN A 363 10.51 20.01 -3.31
N TRP A 364 10.10 21.24 -2.97
CA TRP A 364 10.99 22.41 -2.96
C TRP A 364 12.25 22.21 -2.11
N GLN A 365 12.13 21.57 -0.94
CA GLN A 365 13.25 21.23 -0.06
C GLN A 365 14.27 20.31 -0.75
N ARG A 366 13.80 19.28 -1.48
CA ARG A 366 14.65 18.34 -2.24
C ARG A 366 15.35 19.06 -3.38
N ILE A 367 14.62 19.91 -4.10
CA ILE A 367 15.13 20.67 -5.24
C ILE A 367 16.19 21.66 -4.78
N TRP A 368 15.94 22.39 -3.68
CA TRP A 368 16.89 23.31 -3.04
C TRP A 368 18.19 22.60 -2.65
N VAL A 369 18.12 21.49 -1.90
CA VAL A 369 19.32 20.74 -1.47
C VAL A 369 20.09 20.16 -2.66
N LEU A 370 19.40 19.65 -3.68
CA LEU A 370 20.05 19.15 -4.90
C LEU A 370 20.70 20.27 -5.72
N LEU A 371 20.06 21.43 -5.88
CA LEU A 371 20.64 22.60 -6.55
C LEU A 371 21.89 23.12 -5.81
N LEU A 372 21.82 23.22 -4.48
CA LEU A 372 22.95 23.64 -3.64
C LEU A 372 24.15 22.67 -3.79
N TRP A 373 23.89 21.37 -3.74
CA TRP A 373 24.93 20.34 -3.92
C TRP A 373 25.50 20.33 -5.34
N MET A 374 24.66 20.42 -6.38
CA MET A 374 25.12 20.52 -7.78
C MET A 374 25.91 21.81 -8.04
N GLY A 375 25.52 22.94 -7.42
CA GLY A 375 26.26 24.20 -7.48
C GLY A 375 27.64 24.09 -6.84
N ALA A 376 27.73 23.50 -5.64
CA ALA A 376 29.01 23.24 -4.97
C ALA A 376 29.91 22.29 -5.80
N MET A 377 29.33 21.24 -6.38
CA MET A 377 30.01 20.31 -7.29
C MET A 377 30.59 21.02 -8.51
N ALA A 378 29.77 21.82 -9.21
CA ALA A 378 30.20 22.57 -10.39
C ALA A 378 31.28 23.61 -10.05
N GLY A 379 31.11 24.34 -8.93
CA GLY A 379 32.08 25.33 -8.45
C GLY A 379 33.44 24.72 -8.12
N LEU A 380 33.48 23.61 -7.37
CA LEU A 380 34.73 22.90 -7.05
C LEU A 380 35.41 22.34 -8.30
N PHE A 381 34.63 21.77 -9.23
CA PHE A 381 35.15 21.26 -10.50
C PHE A 381 35.79 22.38 -11.33
N ALA A 382 35.05 23.48 -11.55
CA ALA A 382 35.53 24.63 -12.32
C ALA A 382 36.75 25.28 -11.67
N TRP A 383 36.75 25.46 -10.34
CA TRP A 383 37.89 25.99 -9.60
C TRP A 383 39.16 25.15 -9.78
N LYS A 384 39.07 23.82 -9.65
CA LYS A 384 40.23 22.94 -9.90
C LYS A 384 40.61 22.87 -11.37
N TYR A 385 39.66 22.90 -12.29
CA TYR A 385 39.94 22.91 -13.73
C TYR A 385 40.77 24.15 -14.11
N ILE A 386 40.36 25.34 -13.64
CA ILE A 386 41.08 26.60 -13.84
C ILE A 386 42.44 26.58 -13.12
N GLN A 387 42.49 26.11 -11.86
CA GLN A 387 43.74 26.00 -11.11
C GLN A 387 44.77 25.08 -11.80
N TYR A 388 44.35 24.00 -12.46
CA TYR A 388 45.28 23.11 -13.16
C TYR A 388 45.60 23.57 -14.59
N ARG A 389 44.69 24.30 -15.27
CA ARG A 389 44.96 24.94 -16.57
C ARG A 389 46.12 25.92 -16.49
N ASN A 390 46.28 26.60 -15.35
CA ASN A 390 47.31 27.60 -15.11
C ASN A 390 48.58 27.01 -14.44
N LYS A 391 48.89 25.73 -14.65
CA LYS A 391 50.10 25.05 -14.14
C LYS A 391 50.91 24.44 -15.28
N ALA A 392 52.23 24.31 -15.06
CA ALA A 392 53.14 23.56 -15.94
C ALA A 392 52.59 22.19 -16.40
N ALA A 393 51.92 21.46 -15.49
CA ALA A 393 51.25 20.19 -15.77
C ALA A 393 50.29 20.21 -16.97
N TYR A 394 49.63 21.35 -17.25
CA TYR A 394 48.73 21.52 -18.39
C TYR A 394 49.46 21.52 -19.73
N HIS A 395 50.69 22.01 -19.80
CA HIS A 395 51.46 22.02 -21.05
C HIS A 395 51.81 20.61 -21.53
N VAL A 396 51.92 19.65 -20.60
CA VAL A 396 52.22 18.24 -20.89
C VAL A 396 50.94 17.42 -21.08
N MET A 397 50.07 17.37 -20.06
CA MET A 397 48.88 16.52 -20.04
C MET A 397 47.64 17.18 -20.70
N GLY A 398 47.62 18.50 -20.87
CA GLY A 398 46.51 19.25 -21.45
C GLY A 398 45.23 19.22 -20.58
N ALA A 399 44.07 19.26 -21.22
CA ALA A 399 42.78 19.25 -20.53
C ALA A 399 42.54 18.01 -19.64
N CYS A 400 43.24 16.90 -19.88
CA CYS A 400 43.04 15.65 -19.14
C CYS A 400 43.38 15.78 -17.65
N VAL A 401 44.51 16.41 -17.28
CA VAL A 401 44.84 16.65 -15.86
C VAL A 401 43.83 17.60 -15.21
N CYS A 402 43.27 18.56 -15.97
CA CYS A 402 42.23 19.46 -15.47
C CYS A 402 40.90 18.71 -15.21
N MET A 403 40.49 17.81 -16.12
CA MET A 403 39.34 16.94 -15.92
C MET A 403 39.56 15.99 -14.73
N ALA A 404 40.73 15.36 -14.66
CA ALA A 404 41.07 14.38 -13.63
C ALA A 404 41.13 15.00 -12.22
N LYS A 405 41.75 16.19 -12.07
CA LYS A 405 41.84 16.89 -10.78
C LYS A 405 40.57 17.67 -10.44
N GLY A 406 39.76 18.08 -11.43
CA GLY A 406 38.38 18.55 -11.23
C GLY A 406 37.49 17.44 -10.65
N ALA A 407 37.52 16.26 -11.26
CA ALA A 407 36.81 15.08 -10.76
C ALA A 407 37.33 14.60 -9.39
N ALA A 408 38.64 14.72 -9.13
CA ALA A 408 39.20 14.40 -7.82
C ALA A 408 38.64 15.29 -6.69
N GLU A 409 38.37 16.57 -6.94
CA GLU A 409 37.83 17.48 -5.90
C GLU A 409 36.34 17.22 -5.63
N THR A 410 35.56 16.95 -6.67
CA THR A 410 34.16 16.53 -6.50
C THR A 410 34.03 15.16 -5.85
N LEU A 411 35.00 14.25 -6.08
CA LEU A 411 35.11 13.00 -5.34
C LEU A 411 35.41 13.21 -3.85
N LYS A 412 36.33 14.12 -3.48
CA LYS A 412 36.57 14.45 -2.06
C LYS A 412 35.30 14.93 -1.37
N LEU A 413 34.57 15.87 -1.99
CA LEU A 413 33.30 16.35 -1.45
C LEU A 413 32.29 15.21 -1.28
N ASN A 414 32.08 14.39 -2.32
CA ASN A 414 31.09 13.31 -2.27
C ASN A 414 31.47 12.20 -1.27
N MET A 415 32.74 11.80 -1.21
CA MET A 415 33.23 10.83 -0.21
C MET A 415 33.22 11.40 1.21
N ALA A 416 33.29 12.71 1.39
CA ALA A 416 33.03 13.33 2.69
C ALA A 416 31.54 13.24 3.06
N ILE A 417 30.63 13.71 2.18
CA ILE A 417 29.21 13.80 2.54
C ILE A 417 28.45 12.46 2.50
N ILE A 418 28.91 11.42 1.80
CA ILE A 418 28.16 10.15 1.66
C ILE A 418 27.94 9.41 3.00
N LEU A 419 28.79 9.66 4.00
CA LEU A 419 28.65 9.14 5.37
C LEU A 419 27.55 9.84 6.17
N LEU A 420 27.32 11.14 5.93
CA LEU A 420 26.41 11.94 6.76
C LEU A 420 24.95 11.42 6.68
N PRO A 421 24.38 11.07 5.51
CA PRO A 421 23.03 10.51 5.42
C PRO A 421 22.84 9.11 6.03
N VAL A 422 23.90 8.40 6.41
CA VAL A 422 23.79 7.12 7.14
C VAL A 422 24.00 7.26 8.65
N CYS A 423 24.29 8.47 9.14
CA CYS A 423 24.34 8.81 10.57
C CYS A 423 22.91 9.03 11.10
N ARG A 424 22.22 7.94 11.43
CA ARG A 424 20.79 7.92 11.78
C ARG A 424 20.49 8.68 13.08
N ASN A 425 21.37 8.60 14.07
CA ASN A 425 21.20 9.28 15.35
C ASN A 425 21.41 10.78 15.18
N THR A 426 22.48 11.19 14.47
CA THR A 426 22.77 12.59 14.15
C THR A 426 21.63 13.23 13.34
N ILE A 427 21.10 12.54 12.33
CA ILE A 427 19.96 13.01 11.53
C ILE A 427 18.68 13.12 12.39
N THR A 428 18.39 12.11 13.21
CA THR A 428 17.21 12.13 14.10
C THR A 428 17.31 13.27 15.10
N TRP A 429 18.50 13.55 15.63
CA TRP A 429 18.77 14.71 16.49
C TRP A 429 18.56 16.03 15.73
N LEU A 430 19.20 16.21 14.57
CA LEU A 430 19.06 17.43 13.74
C LEU A 430 17.59 17.73 13.43
N ARG A 431 16.84 16.72 12.95
CA ARG A 431 15.42 16.83 12.58
C ARG A 431 14.50 17.11 13.77
N ASN A 432 14.81 16.60 14.96
CA ASN A 432 13.95 16.71 16.14
C ASN A 432 14.33 17.84 17.12
N LYS A 433 15.56 18.37 17.06
CA LYS A 433 16.07 19.41 17.99
C LYS A 433 16.42 20.74 17.31
N THR A 434 16.55 20.79 15.99
CA THR A 434 16.85 22.04 15.26
C THR A 434 15.72 22.44 14.31
N LYS A 435 15.65 23.72 13.94
CA LYS A 435 14.72 24.21 12.91
C LYS A 435 15.12 23.80 11.48
N LEU A 436 16.26 23.12 11.29
CA LEU A 436 16.83 22.81 9.98
C LEU A 436 15.96 21.85 9.14
N GLY A 437 15.09 21.06 9.78
CA GLY A 437 14.08 20.24 9.10
C GLY A 437 13.01 21.01 8.33
N PHE A 438 12.94 22.35 8.48
CA PHE A 438 12.13 23.20 7.62
C PHE A 438 12.73 23.37 6.21
N ALA A 439 14.06 23.27 6.06
CA ALA A 439 14.77 23.44 4.80
C ALA A 439 15.38 22.15 4.22
N VAL A 440 15.69 21.18 5.08
CA VAL A 440 16.38 19.92 4.71
C VAL A 440 15.44 18.72 4.89
N PRO A 441 15.16 17.93 3.83
CA PRO A 441 14.25 16.78 3.88
C PRO A 441 14.99 15.56 4.47
N PHE A 442 15.21 15.57 5.79
CA PHE A 442 16.02 14.56 6.49
C PHE A 442 15.54 13.11 6.31
N ASP A 443 14.24 12.89 6.10
CA ASP A 443 13.66 11.56 5.91
C ASP A 443 13.97 10.94 4.53
N ASP A 444 14.55 11.72 3.60
CA ASP A 444 15.11 11.25 2.32
C ASP A 444 16.62 10.95 2.38
N ASN A 445 17.22 10.91 3.57
CA ASN A 445 18.65 10.65 3.77
C ASN A 445 19.18 9.45 2.94
N LEU A 446 18.54 8.29 3.00
CA LEU A 446 18.92 7.10 2.24
C LEU A 446 18.63 7.22 0.74
N ASN A 447 17.85 8.21 0.29
CA ASN A 447 17.71 8.53 -1.14
C ASN A 447 18.84 9.46 -1.60
N PHE A 448 19.19 10.47 -0.81
CA PHE A 448 20.33 11.35 -1.08
C PHE A 448 21.66 10.59 -1.10
N HIS A 449 21.89 9.64 -0.18
CA HIS A 449 23.04 8.73 -0.20
C HIS A 449 23.22 8.01 -1.56
N LYS A 450 22.12 7.56 -2.18
CA LYS A 450 22.16 6.89 -3.50
C LYS A 450 22.51 7.87 -4.62
N VAL A 451 22.01 9.11 -4.56
CA VAL A 451 22.35 10.18 -5.52
C VAL A 451 23.84 10.52 -5.43
N ILE A 452 24.37 10.65 -4.21
CA ILE A 452 25.81 10.85 -3.98
C ILE A 452 26.61 9.65 -4.52
N ALA A 453 26.19 8.41 -4.27
CA ALA A 453 26.87 7.21 -4.80
C ALA A 453 26.93 7.17 -6.34
N VAL A 454 25.89 7.63 -7.04
CA VAL A 454 25.90 7.78 -8.51
C VAL A 454 26.88 8.87 -8.95
N ALA A 455 26.94 10.02 -8.24
CA ALA A 455 27.92 11.06 -8.53
C ALA A 455 29.36 10.62 -8.25
N VAL A 456 29.58 9.78 -7.22
CA VAL A 456 30.85 9.11 -6.97
C VAL A 456 31.22 8.19 -8.14
N ALA A 457 30.29 7.37 -8.65
CA ALA A 457 30.57 6.50 -9.80
C ALA A 457 31.00 7.31 -11.05
N ILE A 458 30.29 8.41 -11.34
CA ILE A 458 30.62 9.32 -12.46
C ILE A 458 31.98 9.99 -12.23
N GLY A 459 32.24 10.51 -11.02
CA GLY A 459 33.51 11.14 -10.66
C GLY A 459 34.69 10.18 -10.76
N VAL A 460 34.54 8.93 -10.28
CA VAL A 460 35.55 7.87 -10.39
C VAL A 460 35.82 7.54 -11.86
N GLY A 461 34.77 7.42 -12.67
CA GLY A 461 34.90 7.19 -14.11
C GLY A 461 35.74 8.29 -14.79
N ILE A 462 35.36 9.56 -14.62
CA ILE A 462 36.09 10.70 -15.22
C ILE A 462 37.53 10.76 -14.70
N HIS A 463 37.73 10.59 -13.39
CA HIS A 463 39.06 10.66 -12.76
C HIS A 463 40.00 9.53 -13.24
N ALA A 464 39.54 8.28 -13.20
CA ALA A 464 40.36 7.13 -13.55
C ALA A 464 40.63 7.05 -15.07
N ILE A 465 39.62 7.33 -15.91
CA ILE A 465 39.79 7.35 -17.37
C ILE A 465 40.76 8.46 -17.78
N ALA A 466 40.64 9.67 -17.22
CA ALA A 466 41.54 10.77 -17.56
C ALA A 466 43.00 10.49 -17.14
N HIS A 467 43.24 9.85 -15.99
CA HIS A 467 44.59 9.44 -15.60
C HIS A 467 45.15 8.29 -16.44
N LEU A 468 44.41 7.17 -16.55
CA LEU A 468 44.87 5.96 -17.23
C LEU A 468 44.94 6.11 -18.76
N MET A 469 43.91 6.67 -19.39
CA MET A 469 43.79 6.70 -20.85
C MET A 469 44.31 8.00 -21.49
N CYS A 470 44.71 9.00 -20.71
CA CYS A 470 45.17 10.28 -21.26
C CYS A 470 46.43 10.86 -20.58
N ASP A 471 46.43 11.06 -19.26
CA ASP A 471 47.58 11.68 -18.58
C ASP A 471 48.84 10.81 -18.66
N PHE A 472 48.74 9.51 -18.30
CA PHE A 472 49.90 8.62 -18.34
C PHE A 472 50.46 8.44 -19.76
N PRO A 473 49.67 8.17 -20.83
CA PRO A 473 50.18 8.15 -22.20
C PRO A 473 50.83 9.46 -22.64
N ARG A 474 50.31 10.62 -22.20
CA ARG A 474 50.88 11.94 -22.53
C ARG A 474 52.20 12.24 -21.81
N LEU A 475 52.43 11.65 -20.65
CA LEU A 475 53.72 11.72 -19.96
C LEU A 475 54.78 10.82 -20.62
N LEU A 476 54.39 9.64 -21.10
CA LEU A 476 55.27 8.73 -21.85
C LEU A 476 55.68 9.31 -23.22
N HIS A 477 54.74 9.94 -23.93
CA HIS A 477 54.96 10.46 -25.29
C HIS A 477 55.25 11.98 -25.34
N ALA A 478 55.70 12.57 -24.23
CA ALA A 478 56.25 13.93 -24.24
C ALA A 478 57.68 13.92 -24.82
N SER A 479 58.06 14.97 -25.56
CA SER A 479 59.48 15.24 -25.83
C SER A 479 60.20 15.71 -24.56
N ALA A 480 61.52 15.54 -24.46
CA ALA A 480 62.29 15.91 -23.28
C ALA A 480 62.05 17.36 -22.82
N GLU A 481 62.12 18.33 -23.74
CA GLU A 481 61.80 19.76 -23.49
C GLU A 481 60.40 19.97 -22.88
N LYS A 482 59.42 19.19 -23.34
CA LYS A 482 58.04 19.24 -22.88
C LYS A 482 57.85 18.47 -21.57
N TYR A 483 58.69 17.49 -21.28
CA TYR A 483 58.68 16.72 -20.05
C TYR A 483 59.37 17.45 -18.90
N ALA A 484 60.42 18.22 -19.15
CA ALA A 484 61.25 18.87 -18.13
C ALA A 484 60.48 19.55 -16.97
N PRO A 485 59.35 20.26 -17.18
CA PRO A 485 58.56 20.83 -16.08
C PRO A 485 57.92 19.81 -15.12
N MET A 486 58.00 18.50 -15.43
CA MET A 486 57.46 17.38 -14.67
C MET A 486 58.53 16.60 -13.89
N GLU A 487 59.81 16.77 -14.19
CA GLU A 487 60.94 16.13 -13.47
C GLU A 487 60.85 16.35 -11.94
N PRO A 488 60.48 17.54 -11.40
CA PRO A 488 60.37 17.76 -9.95
C PRO A 488 59.25 16.97 -9.26
N PHE A 489 58.40 16.24 -10.01
CA PHE A 489 57.28 15.45 -9.49
C PHE A 489 57.45 13.93 -9.73
N PHE A 490 58.29 13.54 -10.69
CA PHE A 490 58.39 12.15 -11.15
C PHE A 490 59.84 11.62 -11.31
N GLY A 491 60.86 12.50 -11.33
CA GLY A 491 62.21 12.15 -11.75
C GLY A 491 62.35 12.05 -13.28
N ASP A 492 63.33 11.28 -13.74
CA ASP A 492 63.60 11.03 -15.16
C ASP A 492 62.37 10.46 -15.90
N GLN A 493 62.25 10.77 -17.20
CA GLN A 493 61.07 10.39 -17.98
C GLN A 493 60.85 8.85 -18.00
N PRO A 494 59.74 8.34 -17.44
CA PRO A 494 59.50 6.90 -17.37
C PRO A 494 59.29 6.29 -18.76
N GLN A 495 60.06 5.25 -19.09
CA GLN A 495 59.99 4.57 -20.39
C GLN A 495 58.84 3.55 -20.51
N ASN A 496 58.02 3.38 -19.46
CA ASN A 496 57.01 2.32 -19.40
C ASN A 496 55.78 2.75 -18.60
N TYR A 497 54.59 2.58 -19.17
CA TYR A 497 53.28 2.82 -18.54
C TYR A 497 53.11 2.15 -17.18
N TRP A 498 53.71 0.97 -16.98
CA TRP A 498 53.67 0.24 -15.72
C TRP A 498 54.33 0.98 -14.54
N PHE A 499 55.18 1.98 -14.79
CA PHE A 499 55.72 2.86 -13.74
C PHE A 499 54.59 3.60 -13.00
N PHE A 500 53.71 4.28 -13.73
CA PHE A 500 52.59 5.03 -13.15
C PHE A 500 51.54 4.12 -12.50
N VAL A 501 51.32 2.92 -13.08
CA VAL A 501 50.36 1.93 -12.54
C VAL A 501 50.87 1.25 -11.27
N LYS A 502 52.18 0.94 -11.18
CA LYS A 502 52.81 0.37 -9.98
C LYS A 502 53.13 1.43 -8.90
N GLY A 503 53.08 2.72 -9.25
CA GLY A 503 53.10 3.82 -8.28
C GLY A 503 51.96 3.71 -7.26
N VAL A 504 52.16 4.29 -6.08
CA VAL A 504 51.24 4.15 -4.93
C VAL A 504 49.81 4.58 -5.30
N GLU A 505 49.69 5.65 -6.07
CA GLU A 505 48.44 6.22 -6.57
C GLU A 505 47.73 5.28 -7.56
N GLY A 506 48.47 4.63 -8.45
CA GLY A 506 47.95 3.64 -9.39
C GLY A 506 47.41 2.41 -8.68
N VAL A 507 48.22 1.80 -7.81
CA VAL A 507 47.84 0.62 -7.03
C VAL A 507 46.66 0.90 -6.11
N THR A 508 46.71 1.97 -5.30
CA THR A 508 45.59 2.35 -4.42
C THR A 508 44.34 2.70 -5.22
N GLY A 509 44.46 3.43 -6.32
CA GLY A 509 43.34 3.81 -7.19
C GLY A 509 42.63 2.59 -7.79
N ILE A 510 43.39 1.63 -8.33
CA ILE A 510 42.82 0.41 -8.92
C ILE A 510 42.12 -0.45 -7.86
N ILE A 511 42.73 -0.64 -6.68
CA ILE A 511 42.09 -1.42 -5.60
C ILE A 511 40.81 -0.73 -5.11
N ILE A 512 40.81 0.60 -4.96
CA ILE A 512 39.61 1.40 -4.63
C ILE A 512 38.51 1.16 -5.68
N VAL A 513 38.82 1.27 -6.97
CA VAL A 513 37.86 1.07 -8.07
C VAL A 513 37.26 -0.33 -8.05
N VAL A 514 38.08 -1.38 -7.86
CA VAL A 514 37.61 -2.78 -7.80
C VAL A 514 36.68 -3.01 -6.60
N LEU A 515 37.08 -2.57 -5.39
CA LEU A 515 36.26 -2.71 -4.18
C LEU A 515 34.93 -1.94 -4.30
N MET A 516 34.96 -0.73 -4.89
CA MET A 516 33.76 0.07 -5.13
C MET A 516 32.84 -0.54 -6.19
N ALA A 517 33.38 -1.16 -7.25
CA ALA A 517 32.59 -1.87 -8.25
C ALA A 517 31.84 -3.07 -7.64
N ILE A 518 32.50 -3.84 -6.77
CA ILE A 518 31.88 -4.94 -6.01
C ILE A 518 30.78 -4.40 -5.08
N ALA A 519 31.08 -3.37 -4.29
CA ALA A 519 30.11 -2.78 -3.36
C ALA A 519 28.89 -2.16 -4.07
N PHE A 520 29.09 -1.49 -5.21
CA PHE A 520 28.01 -0.83 -5.97
C PHE A 520 27.13 -1.83 -6.71
N THR A 521 27.69 -2.87 -7.33
CA THR A 521 26.91 -3.91 -8.03
C THR A 521 26.02 -4.70 -7.06
N LEU A 522 26.56 -5.15 -5.93
CA LEU A 522 25.81 -5.89 -4.91
C LEU A 522 24.81 -5.02 -4.13
N ALA A 523 25.05 -3.71 -4.01
CA ALA A 523 24.07 -2.77 -3.45
C ALA A 523 22.86 -2.50 -4.36
N THR A 524 22.89 -2.89 -5.64
CA THR A 524 21.74 -2.66 -6.54
C THR A 524 20.48 -3.40 -6.08
N PRO A 525 19.27 -2.90 -6.39
CA PRO A 525 18.00 -3.55 -6.00
C PRO A 525 17.77 -4.93 -6.62
N TRP A 526 18.59 -5.36 -7.58
CA TRP A 526 18.48 -6.64 -8.29
C TRP A 526 19.21 -7.74 -7.50
N PHE A 527 20.49 -7.52 -7.21
CA PHE A 527 21.32 -8.45 -6.43
C PHE A 527 20.88 -8.49 -4.95
N ARG A 528 20.71 -7.33 -4.30
CA ARG A 528 20.34 -7.23 -2.87
C ARG A 528 19.00 -7.87 -2.53
N ARG A 529 18.04 -7.89 -3.47
CA ARG A 529 16.71 -8.51 -3.29
C ARG A 529 16.63 -9.94 -3.85
N ASN A 530 17.77 -10.55 -4.17
CA ASN A 530 17.88 -11.88 -4.76
C ASN A 530 16.94 -12.10 -5.97
N ARG A 531 16.85 -11.09 -6.87
CA ARG A 531 16.04 -11.15 -8.09
C ARG A 531 16.80 -11.71 -9.30
N VAL A 532 18.09 -11.93 -9.16
CA VAL A 532 18.97 -12.51 -10.18
C VAL A 532 19.41 -13.87 -9.66
N THR A 533 18.93 -14.94 -10.29
CA THR A 533 19.42 -16.30 -10.06
C THR A 533 20.68 -16.51 -10.91
N LEU A 534 21.80 -16.75 -10.25
CA LEU A 534 23.08 -17.06 -10.89
C LEU A 534 23.25 -18.60 -11.01
N PRO A 535 24.22 -19.11 -11.78
CA PRO A 535 24.65 -20.50 -11.61
C PRO A 535 25.26 -20.72 -10.22
N LYS A 536 25.20 -21.97 -9.70
CA LYS A 536 26.03 -22.37 -8.56
C LYS A 536 27.52 -22.33 -8.98
N PRO A 537 28.45 -21.89 -8.12
CA PRO A 537 28.31 -21.54 -6.70
C PRO A 537 27.82 -20.11 -6.42
N PHE A 538 27.77 -19.23 -7.42
CA PHE A 538 27.59 -17.77 -7.26
C PHE A 538 26.25 -17.33 -6.62
N ASN A 539 25.23 -18.20 -6.55
CA ASN A 539 23.99 -17.94 -5.80
C ASN A 539 24.18 -17.64 -4.30
N LYS A 540 25.35 -17.90 -3.70
CA LYS A 540 25.65 -17.46 -2.32
C LYS A 540 26.04 -15.97 -2.22
N ILE A 541 26.19 -15.28 -3.36
CA ILE A 541 26.69 -13.89 -3.46
C ILE A 541 25.53 -12.90 -3.75
N THR A 542 24.28 -13.37 -3.77
CA THR A 542 23.07 -12.54 -3.88
C THR A 542 22.34 -12.43 -2.53
N GLY A 543 21.41 -11.47 -2.41
CA GLY A 543 20.64 -11.23 -1.19
C GLY A 543 21.23 -10.18 -0.24
N PHE A 544 20.64 -10.08 0.95
CA PHE A 544 20.94 -8.99 1.90
C PHE A 544 22.31 -9.12 2.56
N ASN A 545 22.72 -10.33 2.98
CA ASN A 545 24.01 -10.54 3.64
C ASN A 545 25.19 -10.25 2.71
N ALA A 546 25.14 -10.70 1.46
CA ALA A 546 26.16 -10.38 0.46
C ALA A 546 26.28 -8.86 0.22
N PHE A 547 25.16 -8.14 0.15
CA PHE A 547 25.16 -6.67 0.17
C PHE A 547 25.80 -6.12 1.45
N TRP A 548 25.44 -6.62 2.64
CA TRP A 548 25.93 -6.09 3.91
C TRP A 548 27.45 -6.23 4.05
N TYR A 549 28.02 -7.42 3.77
CA TYR A 549 29.46 -7.65 3.82
C TYR A 549 30.21 -6.86 2.74
N SER A 550 29.73 -6.88 1.49
CA SER A 550 30.37 -6.12 0.39
C SER A 550 30.32 -4.61 0.60
N HIS A 551 29.28 -4.08 1.26
CA HIS A 551 29.21 -2.65 1.56
C HIS A 551 30.23 -2.24 2.65
N HIS A 552 30.56 -3.12 3.61
CA HIS A 552 31.59 -2.86 4.63
C HIS A 552 33.02 -2.75 4.07
N LEU A 553 33.26 -3.12 2.81
CA LEU A 553 34.50 -2.80 2.08
C LEU A 553 34.79 -1.29 2.03
N PHE A 554 33.80 -0.43 2.32
CA PHE A 554 34.02 1.01 2.50
C PHE A 554 35.16 1.31 3.50
N VAL A 555 35.35 0.51 4.56
CA VAL A 555 36.41 0.75 5.54
C VAL A 555 37.80 0.70 4.88
N ILE A 556 38.03 -0.31 4.03
CA ILE A 556 39.26 -0.48 3.26
C ILE A 556 39.40 0.65 2.22
N VAL A 557 38.30 0.99 1.52
CA VAL A 557 38.28 2.08 0.54
C VAL A 557 38.65 3.43 1.16
N TYR A 558 38.19 3.75 2.37
CA TYR A 558 38.54 5.02 3.03
C TYR A 558 40.00 5.03 3.52
N ALA A 559 40.51 3.91 4.04
CA ALA A 559 41.93 3.79 4.38
C ALA A 559 42.83 4.00 3.15
N LEU A 560 42.52 3.35 2.04
CA LEU A 560 43.24 3.52 0.77
C LEU A 560 43.07 4.94 0.20
N LEU A 561 41.90 5.57 0.31
CA LEU A 561 41.65 6.94 -0.14
C LEU A 561 42.48 7.97 0.65
N ILE A 562 42.73 7.72 1.94
CA ILE A 562 43.64 8.55 2.74
C ILE A 562 45.09 8.36 2.25
N VAL A 563 45.55 7.13 2.02
CA VAL A 563 46.90 6.87 1.47
C VAL A 563 47.08 7.55 0.11
N HIS A 564 46.13 7.35 -0.81
CA HIS A 564 46.07 7.98 -2.13
C HIS A 564 46.03 9.52 -2.05
N GLY A 565 45.36 10.08 -1.03
CA GLY A 565 45.32 11.52 -0.79
C GLY A 565 46.58 12.12 -0.14
N VAL A 566 47.39 11.29 0.55
CA VAL A 566 48.64 11.71 1.22
C VAL A 566 49.86 11.55 0.31
N LYS A 567 49.88 10.50 -0.51
CA LYS A 567 50.90 10.22 -1.53
C LYS A 567 50.38 10.74 -2.88
N LEU A 568 50.50 12.04 -3.13
CA LEU A 568 50.06 12.69 -4.38
C LEU A 568 51.26 13.24 -5.18
N TYR A 569 51.58 12.58 -6.30
CA TYR A 569 52.65 12.94 -7.23
C TYR A 569 52.66 14.42 -7.63
N LEU A 570 51.52 15.03 -7.97
CA LEU A 570 51.45 16.45 -8.37
C LEU A 570 51.39 17.46 -7.20
N THR A 571 51.51 17.05 -5.93
CA THR A 571 51.43 17.96 -4.77
C THR A 571 52.10 17.35 -3.52
N HIS A 572 53.39 17.59 -3.33
CA HIS A 572 54.14 17.07 -2.16
C HIS A 572 53.88 17.87 -0.86
N THR A 573 53.60 19.17 -0.94
CA THR A 573 53.40 20.06 0.23
C THR A 573 52.14 19.69 1.03
N TRP A 574 52.32 19.34 2.32
CA TRP A 574 51.29 18.67 3.13
C TRP A 574 49.98 19.46 3.27
N TYR A 575 50.05 20.76 3.52
CA TYR A 575 48.88 21.63 3.70
C TYR A 575 48.07 21.86 2.40
N LYS A 576 48.64 21.51 1.23
CA LYS A 576 47.92 21.56 -0.06
C LYS A 576 47.20 20.25 -0.39
N LYS A 577 47.40 19.18 0.40
CA LYS A 577 46.77 17.85 0.23
C LYS A 577 45.38 17.81 0.87
N THR A 578 44.41 18.48 0.26
CA THR A 578 43.08 18.74 0.88
C THR A 578 42.26 17.50 1.25
N THR A 579 42.59 16.29 0.78
CA THR A 579 41.79 15.08 0.98
C THR A 579 41.46 14.79 2.45
N TRP A 580 42.43 14.90 3.37
CA TRP A 580 42.18 14.66 4.79
C TRP A 580 41.25 15.71 5.42
N MET A 581 41.29 16.96 4.93
CA MET A 581 40.48 18.07 5.44
C MET A 581 38.99 17.85 5.15
N TYR A 582 38.65 17.35 3.94
CA TYR A 582 37.28 16.97 3.60
C TYR A 582 36.78 15.78 4.43
N LEU A 583 37.63 14.78 4.66
CA LEU A 583 37.21 13.53 5.31
C LEU A 583 37.15 13.63 6.84
N ALA A 584 37.98 14.47 7.47
CA ALA A 584 38.13 14.51 8.93
C ALA A 584 36.79 14.67 9.68
N ILE A 585 36.01 15.72 9.38
CA ILE A 585 34.77 16.01 10.12
C ILE A 585 33.71 14.90 9.91
N PRO A 586 33.37 14.47 8.68
CA PRO A 586 32.37 13.42 8.49
C PRO A 586 32.79 12.03 8.99
N VAL A 587 34.07 11.67 8.87
CA VAL A 587 34.58 10.40 9.41
C VAL A 587 34.54 10.41 10.94
N VAL A 588 34.90 11.53 11.59
CA VAL A 588 34.76 11.67 13.05
C VAL A 588 33.29 11.60 13.48
N ILE A 589 32.37 12.33 12.82
CA ILE A 589 30.93 12.25 13.13
C ILE A 589 30.41 10.82 12.99
N TYR A 590 30.77 10.12 11.92
CA TYR A 590 30.39 8.73 11.69
C TYR A 590 30.98 7.79 12.76
N ALA A 591 32.26 7.93 13.08
CA ALA A 591 32.93 7.14 14.13
C ALA A 591 32.29 7.39 15.50
N CYS A 592 32.00 8.64 15.86
CA CYS A 592 31.29 8.99 17.08
C CYS A 592 29.88 8.38 17.12
N GLU A 593 29.10 8.37 16.02
CA GLU A 593 27.81 7.67 16.01
C GLU A 593 27.98 6.15 16.20
N ARG A 594 29.01 5.53 15.60
CA ARG A 594 29.28 4.09 15.79
C ARG A 594 29.69 3.77 17.23
N LEU A 595 30.53 4.59 17.85
CA LEU A 595 30.90 4.45 19.26
C LEU A 595 29.68 4.65 20.18
N LEU A 596 28.90 5.71 19.98
CA LEU A 596 27.65 5.94 20.71
C LEU A 596 26.64 4.79 20.53
N ARG A 597 26.60 4.13 19.36
CA ARG A 597 25.79 2.92 19.17
C ARG A 597 26.29 1.77 20.05
N VAL A 598 27.59 1.51 20.08
CA VAL A 598 28.20 0.43 20.91
C VAL A 598 28.00 0.70 22.41
N PHE A 599 28.13 1.95 22.87
CA PHE A 599 27.86 2.31 24.26
C PHE A 599 26.37 2.29 24.64
N ARG A 600 25.45 2.51 23.68
CA ARG A 600 23.99 2.49 23.92
C ARG A 600 23.38 1.09 23.77
N SER A 601 23.93 0.23 22.90
CA SER A 601 23.44 -1.14 22.74
C SER A 601 23.56 -1.88 24.06
N SER A 602 22.46 -2.49 24.54
CA SER A 602 22.52 -3.32 25.73
C SER A 602 23.28 -4.59 25.39
N ILE A 603 24.58 -4.62 25.74
CA ILE A 603 25.42 -5.81 25.63
C ILE A 603 24.88 -6.92 26.56
N LYS A 604 24.23 -6.52 27.67
CA LYS A 604 23.43 -7.41 28.52
C LYS A 604 22.19 -7.89 27.73
N PRO A 605 21.91 -9.21 27.70
CA PRO A 605 20.66 -9.71 27.14
C PRO A 605 19.45 -9.19 27.92
N VAL A 606 18.29 -9.16 27.27
CA VAL A 606 17.00 -8.82 27.90
C VAL A 606 16.29 -10.08 28.35
N GLN A 607 15.61 -10.03 29.49
CA GLN A 607 14.80 -11.13 29.98
C GLN A 607 13.55 -11.24 29.09
N ILE A 608 13.29 -12.44 28.56
CA ILE A 608 12.01 -12.75 27.94
C ILE A 608 10.97 -12.88 29.07
N LEU A 609 9.79 -12.27 28.88
CA LEU A 609 8.68 -12.31 29.84
C LEU A 609 7.54 -13.21 29.35
N LYS A 610 7.27 -13.15 28.04
CA LYS A 610 6.22 -13.93 27.38
C LYS A 610 6.59 -14.18 25.91
N VAL A 611 6.30 -15.38 25.45
CA VAL A 611 6.37 -15.79 24.03
C VAL A 611 5.00 -16.28 23.59
N ALA A 612 4.59 -15.92 22.38
CA ALA A 612 3.40 -16.47 21.74
C ALA A 612 3.63 -16.75 20.24
N VAL A 613 3.26 -17.93 19.78
CA VAL A 613 3.33 -18.32 18.37
C VAL A 613 1.92 -18.32 17.77
N TYR A 614 1.68 -17.40 16.83
CA TYR A 614 0.38 -17.19 16.20
C TYR A 614 0.24 -17.89 14.83
N PRO A 615 -1.01 -18.18 14.39
CA PRO A 615 -1.35 -18.47 13.00
C PRO A 615 -0.81 -17.42 12.01
N GLY A 616 -0.65 -17.81 10.74
CA GLY A 616 0.01 -16.97 9.73
C GLY A 616 1.54 -16.88 9.87
N ASN A 617 2.12 -17.69 10.76
CA ASN A 617 3.53 -17.75 11.14
C ASN A 617 4.09 -16.41 11.66
N VAL A 618 3.53 -15.94 12.77
CA VAL A 618 4.05 -14.78 13.53
C VAL A 618 4.47 -15.21 14.93
N LEU A 619 5.67 -14.81 15.33
CA LEU A 619 6.21 -14.96 16.68
C LEU A 619 6.10 -13.60 17.39
N ALA A 620 5.40 -13.54 18.52
CA ALA A 620 5.41 -12.39 19.41
C ALA A 620 6.39 -12.63 20.57
N LEU A 621 7.28 -11.67 20.79
CA LEU A 621 8.22 -11.66 21.91
C LEU A 621 7.91 -10.45 22.79
N HIS A 622 7.69 -10.68 24.08
CA HIS A 622 7.59 -9.65 25.12
C HIS A 622 8.80 -9.77 26.02
N MET A 623 9.47 -8.65 26.29
CA MET A 623 10.76 -8.59 26.96
C MET A 623 10.75 -7.53 28.08
N SER A 624 11.62 -7.70 29.08
CA SER A 624 11.94 -6.67 30.07
C SER A 624 12.42 -5.38 29.40
N LYS A 625 11.83 -4.24 29.76
CA LYS A 625 12.24 -2.91 29.31
C LYS A 625 13.57 -2.52 30.01
N PRO A 626 14.70 -2.35 29.29
CA PRO A 626 15.97 -2.06 29.95
C PRO A 626 15.94 -0.70 30.67
N GLN A 627 16.71 -0.58 31.75
CA GLN A 627 16.82 0.67 32.50
C GLN A 627 17.25 1.82 31.58
N GLY A 628 16.46 2.90 31.53
CA GLY A 628 16.70 4.04 30.65
C GLY A 628 16.25 3.89 29.19
N PHE A 629 15.66 2.75 28.79
CA PHE A 629 15.16 2.53 27.42
C PHE A 629 13.88 3.33 27.13
N ARG A 630 14.04 4.59 26.74
CA ARG A 630 12.95 5.52 26.41
C ARG A 630 12.76 5.62 24.89
N TYR A 631 11.59 5.23 24.40
CA TYR A 631 11.22 5.24 22.98
C TYR A 631 9.92 6.01 22.71
N LYS A 632 9.52 6.10 21.44
CA LYS A 632 8.24 6.65 20.98
C LYS A 632 7.51 5.63 20.11
N SER A 633 6.18 5.68 20.07
CA SER A 633 5.42 4.80 19.17
C SER A 633 5.78 5.01 17.70
N GLY A 634 5.68 3.92 16.93
CA GLY A 634 6.14 3.88 15.55
C GLY A 634 7.67 3.87 15.37
N GLN A 635 8.45 3.77 16.45
CA GLN A 635 9.89 3.47 16.37
C GLN A 635 10.14 1.96 16.27
N TYR A 636 11.35 1.61 15.83
CA TYR A 636 11.81 0.22 15.71
C TYR A 636 13.11 0.01 16.50
N MET A 637 13.51 -1.24 16.67
CA MET A 637 14.81 -1.63 17.22
C MET A 637 15.38 -2.80 16.43
N PHE A 638 16.68 -3.04 16.57
CA PHE A 638 17.30 -4.26 16.09
C PHE A 638 17.30 -5.31 17.20
N VAL A 639 16.99 -6.55 16.82
CA VAL A 639 17.00 -7.73 17.68
C VAL A 639 18.08 -8.68 17.19
N ASN A 640 18.86 -9.22 18.12
CA ASN A 640 19.80 -10.32 17.93
C ASN A 640 19.39 -11.49 18.84
N CYS A 641 19.60 -12.72 18.38
CA CYS A 641 19.37 -13.94 19.15
C CYS A 641 20.59 -14.84 18.97
N SER A 642 21.34 -15.11 20.04
CA SER A 642 22.64 -15.79 19.96
C SER A 642 22.51 -17.23 19.43
N ALA A 643 21.43 -17.92 19.80
CA ALA A 643 21.11 -19.28 19.35
C ALA A 643 20.77 -19.40 17.86
N VAL A 644 20.47 -18.28 17.17
CA VAL A 644 20.23 -18.24 15.72
C VAL A 644 21.46 -17.75 14.97
N SER A 645 22.02 -16.61 15.40
CA SER A 645 23.30 -16.10 14.90
C SER A 645 23.84 -15.02 15.85
N PRO A 646 25.07 -15.15 16.39
CA PRO A 646 25.62 -14.18 17.32
C PRO A 646 25.99 -12.82 16.69
N PHE A 647 26.01 -12.72 15.35
CA PHE A 647 26.42 -11.50 14.64
C PHE A 647 25.30 -10.82 13.84
N GLU A 648 24.19 -11.50 13.57
CA GLU A 648 23.09 -10.90 12.79
C GLU A 648 22.11 -10.09 13.65
N TRP A 649 21.80 -8.88 13.18
CA TRP A 649 20.88 -7.95 13.82
C TRP A 649 19.75 -7.59 12.85
N HIS A 650 18.51 -7.96 13.19
CA HIS A 650 17.34 -7.79 12.33
C HIS A 650 16.39 -6.72 12.88
N PRO A 651 15.89 -5.77 12.05
CA PRO A 651 15.07 -4.65 12.52
C PRO A 651 13.57 -5.01 12.63
N PHE A 652 12.96 -4.70 13.77
CA PHE A 652 11.53 -4.92 14.02
C PHE A 652 10.88 -3.69 14.69
N SER A 653 9.70 -3.32 14.20
CA SER A 653 8.85 -2.28 14.80
C SER A 653 8.45 -2.67 16.22
N ILE A 654 8.58 -1.74 17.17
CA ILE A 654 8.12 -1.96 18.54
C ILE A 654 6.59 -1.92 18.53
N THR A 655 5.94 -2.94 19.11
CA THR A 655 4.47 -3.07 19.11
C THR A 655 3.81 -2.57 20.41
N SER A 656 4.55 -2.55 21.51
CA SER A 656 4.15 -1.95 22.79
C SER A 656 4.10 -0.42 22.70
N ALA A 657 3.37 0.22 23.62
CA ALA A 657 3.38 1.67 23.80
C ALA A 657 4.53 2.11 24.73
N PRO A 658 5.08 3.33 24.58
CA PRO A 658 6.15 3.87 25.45
C PRO A 658 5.85 3.81 26.96
N GLY A 659 4.57 3.84 27.34
CA GLY A 659 4.10 3.69 28.72
C GLY A 659 4.09 2.26 29.24
N ASP A 660 4.04 1.23 28.38
CA ASP A 660 4.03 -0.18 28.80
C ASP A 660 5.36 -0.54 29.52
N ASP A 661 5.33 -1.27 30.63
CA ASP A 661 6.53 -1.68 31.39
C ASP A 661 7.38 -2.77 30.70
N TYR A 662 6.81 -3.41 29.68
CA TYR A 662 7.51 -4.33 28.79
C TYR A 662 7.78 -3.67 27.43
N VAL A 663 8.67 -4.29 26.66
CA VAL A 663 8.83 -3.97 25.23
C VAL A 663 8.48 -5.21 24.42
N SER A 664 7.63 -5.07 23.39
CA SER A 664 7.24 -6.21 22.53
C SER A 664 7.50 -5.97 21.04
N VAL A 665 7.68 -7.07 20.31
CA VAL A 665 7.76 -7.13 18.84
C VAL A 665 6.94 -8.30 18.31
N HIS A 666 6.39 -8.15 17.10
CA HIS A 666 5.71 -9.21 16.37
C HIS A 666 6.47 -9.48 15.05
N ILE A 667 7.02 -10.69 14.93
CA ILE A 667 7.98 -11.10 13.90
C ILE A 667 7.30 -12.13 12.97
N ARG A 668 7.04 -11.77 11.72
CA ARG A 668 6.55 -12.73 10.71
C ARG A 668 7.71 -13.52 10.10
N THR A 669 7.58 -14.85 10.01
CA THR A 669 8.63 -15.67 9.37
C THR A 669 8.61 -15.47 7.85
N LEU A 670 9.64 -14.83 7.30
CA LEU A 670 9.77 -14.53 5.88
C LEU A 670 11.14 -14.95 5.31
N GLY A 671 12.19 -14.88 6.13
CA GLY A 671 13.55 -15.33 5.81
C GLY A 671 13.98 -16.56 6.62
N ASP A 672 15.18 -17.03 6.32
CA ASP A 672 15.95 -18.04 7.07
C ASP A 672 16.08 -17.71 8.55
N TRP A 673 16.68 -16.56 8.90
CA TRP A 673 16.89 -16.15 10.30
C TRP A 673 15.56 -16.11 11.08
N THR A 674 14.51 -15.52 10.50
CA THR A 674 13.19 -15.47 11.15
C THR A 674 12.52 -16.84 11.30
N ARG A 675 12.86 -17.82 10.45
CA ARG A 675 12.33 -19.18 10.55
C ARG A 675 13.05 -19.96 11.64
N GLN A 676 14.37 -19.86 11.70
CA GLN A 676 15.19 -20.42 12.78
C GLN A 676 14.79 -19.81 14.13
N LEU A 677 14.59 -18.50 14.20
CA LEU A 677 14.07 -17.84 15.41
C LEU A 677 12.72 -18.43 15.85
N LYS A 678 11.78 -18.65 14.93
CA LYS A 678 10.51 -19.32 15.26
C LYS A 678 10.76 -20.74 15.77
N THR A 679 11.61 -21.54 15.11
CA THR A 679 11.93 -22.91 15.52
C THR A 679 12.46 -22.96 16.95
N VAL A 680 13.55 -22.24 17.24
CA VAL A 680 14.18 -22.22 18.57
C VAL A 680 13.21 -21.72 19.66
N PHE A 681 12.40 -20.70 19.39
CA PHE A 681 11.39 -20.25 20.35
C PHE A 681 10.17 -21.18 20.46
N SER A 682 9.88 -22.01 19.46
CA SER A 682 8.77 -22.99 19.50
C SER A 682 9.16 -24.25 20.26
N GLU A 683 10.43 -24.67 20.19
CA GLU A 683 10.99 -25.77 21.00
C GLU A 683 10.91 -25.47 22.51
N VAL A 684 10.92 -24.18 22.88
CA VAL A 684 10.82 -23.69 24.27
C VAL A 684 9.36 -23.39 24.68
N CYS A 685 8.39 -23.44 23.76
CA CYS A 685 6.97 -23.22 24.06
C CYS A 685 6.23 -24.53 24.31
N GLN A 686 5.50 -24.62 25.43
CA GLN A 686 4.62 -25.74 25.73
C GLN A 686 3.28 -25.61 24.98
N PRO A 687 2.57 -26.74 24.72
CA PRO A 687 1.19 -26.71 24.30
C PRO A 687 0.30 -26.13 25.43
N PRO A 688 -0.75 -25.36 25.11
CA PRO A 688 -1.60 -24.75 26.13
C PRO A 688 -2.41 -25.81 26.91
N PRO A 689 -2.63 -25.63 28.22
CA PRO A 689 -3.51 -26.51 29.00
C PRO A 689 -4.97 -26.41 28.53
N ASN A 690 -5.70 -27.51 28.70
CA ASN A 690 -7.07 -27.67 28.20
C ASN A 690 -7.99 -26.49 28.57
N GLY A 691 -8.74 -26.00 27.57
CA GLY A 691 -9.79 -24.98 27.75
C GLY A 691 -9.39 -23.52 27.50
N LYS A 692 -8.11 -23.18 27.21
CA LYS A 692 -7.72 -21.78 26.90
C LYS A 692 -6.83 -21.65 25.66
N SER A 693 -7.46 -21.30 24.54
CA SER A 693 -6.86 -20.71 23.31
C SER A 693 -5.64 -21.47 22.75
N GLY A 694 -5.82 -22.21 21.65
CA GLY A 694 -4.84 -23.10 20.99
C GLY A 694 -3.60 -22.45 20.36
N LEU A 695 -2.96 -21.53 21.07
CA LEU A 695 -1.72 -20.84 20.73
C LEU A 695 -0.59 -21.42 21.59
N LEU A 696 0.53 -21.81 20.97
CA LEU A 696 1.74 -22.14 21.74
C LEU A 696 2.22 -20.87 22.46
N ARG A 697 2.38 -20.97 23.78
CA ARG A 697 2.74 -19.87 24.66
C ARG A 697 3.69 -20.35 25.75
N ALA A 698 4.56 -19.46 26.18
CA ALA A 698 5.33 -19.61 27.41
C ALA A 698 5.33 -18.29 28.16
N ASP A 699 4.97 -18.32 29.44
CA ASP A 699 4.88 -17.18 30.35
C ASP A 699 5.81 -17.40 31.54
N CYS A 700 6.75 -16.47 31.78
CA CYS A 700 7.86 -16.67 32.73
C CYS A 700 7.46 -16.42 34.20
N LEU A 701 6.17 -16.47 34.52
CA LEU A 701 5.59 -15.97 35.77
C LEU A 701 4.83 -17.06 36.55
N GLN A 702 4.94 -18.34 36.16
CA GLN A 702 4.26 -19.45 36.83
C GLN A 702 5.19 -20.68 37.00
N GLY A 703 5.67 -20.88 38.24
CA GLY A 703 6.10 -22.18 38.77
C GLY A 703 7.47 -22.74 38.33
N GLU A 704 8.43 -22.66 39.25
CA GLU A 704 9.67 -23.47 39.46
C GLU A 704 10.53 -23.95 38.26
N ASN A 705 9.97 -24.51 37.20
CA ASN A 705 10.70 -24.92 35.98
C ASN A 705 10.71 -23.80 34.93
N ASN A 706 11.43 -22.70 35.21
CA ASN A 706 11.65 -21.64 34.23
C ASN A 706 12.33 -22.19 32.96
N PRO A 707 11.67 -22.18 31.79
CA PRO A 707 12.27 -22.73 30.58
C PRO A 707 13.42 -21.84 30.11
N ASN A 708 14.53 -22.46 29.69
CA ASN A 708 15.77 -21.74 29.39
C ASN A 708 15.69 -21.02 28.03
N PHE A 709 15.14 -19.80 28.04
CA PHE A 709 14.98 -19.00 26.82
C PHE A 709 16.33 -18.60 26.20
N PRO A 710 16.42 -18.55 24.85
CA PRO A 710 17.60 -18.04 24.16
C PRO A 710 17.95 -16.61 24.57
N GLU A 711 19.24 -16.29 24.69
CA GLU A 711 19.66 -14.90 24.91
C GLU A 711 19.23 -14.01 23.73
N VAL A 712 18.37 -13.05 24.02
CA VAL A 712 18.01 -11.97 23.10
C VAL A 712 18.70 -10.68 23.51
N LYS A 713 19.33 -10.00 22.55
CA LYS A 713 20.01 -8.71 22.72
C LYS A 713 19.34 -7.66 21.84
N ILE A 714 19.20 -6.43 22.34
CA ILE A 714 18.49 -5.36 21.62
C ILE A 714 19.33 -4.08 21.47
N ASP A 715 19.19 -3.43 20.32
CA ASP A 715 19.76 -2.12 20.02
C ASP A 715 18.67 -1.20 19.48
N GLY A 716 18.37 -0.16 20.22
CA GLY A 716 17.32 0.78 19.90
C GLY A 716 17.17 1.89 20.94
N PRO A 717 16.12 2.70 20.82
CA PRO A 717 15.19 2.73 19.68
C PRO A 717 15.80 3.45 18.46
N TYR A 718 15.15 3.31 17.31
CA TYR A 718 15.48 3.99 16.06
C TYR A 718 14.25 4.72 15.49
N GLY A 719 14.50 5.92 14.98
CA GLY A 719 13.46 6.78 14.42
C GLY A 719 12.92 6.26 13.08
N ALA A 720 11.59 6.19 12.97
CA ALA A 720 10.83 5.96 11.73
C ALA A 720 9.81 7.10 11.49
N PRO A 721 9.36 7.37 10.25
CA PRO A 721 8.39 8.43 9.96
C PRO A 721 7.12 8.42 10.84
N ALA A 722 6.60 7.24 11.18
CA ALA A 722 5.40 7.06 12.01
C ALA A 722 5.47 7.76 13.39
N GLN A 723 6.65 7.99 13.95
CA GLN A 723 6.81 8.70 15.24
C GLN A 723 6.34 10.17 15.20
N ASP A 724 6.15 10.74 14.00
CA ASP A 724 5.70 12.12 13.79
C ASP A 724 4.17 12.28 13.85
N TYR A 725 3.41 11.21 14.13
CA TYR A 725 1.94 11.26 14.20
C TYR A 725 1.43 12.33 15.19
N LYS A 726 2.11 12.53 16.34
CA LYS A 726 1.76 13.56 17.34
C LYS A 726 1.87 15.02 16.81
N LYS A 727 2.38 15.24 15.58
CA LYS A 727 2.37 16.54 14.90
C LYS A 727 1.04 16.88 14.21
N TYR A 728 0.11 15.92 14.09
CA TYR A 728 -1.13 16.05 13.34
C TYR A 728 -2.36 15.91 14.25
N ASP A 729 -3.35 16.76 14.02
CA ASP A 729 -4.61 16.74 14.74
C ASP A 729 -5.50 15.57 14.27
N VAL A 730 -5.31 15.10 13.03
CA VAL A 730 -6.00 13.95 12.43
C VAL A 730 -4.96 13.01 11.80
N VAL A 731 -5.08 11.69 12.05
CA VAL A 731 -4.16 10.68 11.47
C VAL A 731 -4.92 9.58 10.74
N LEU A 732 -4.36 9.14 9.60
CA LEU A 732 -4.81 8.00 8.83
C LEU A 732 -3.71 6.93 8.85
N LEU A 733 -3.90 5.91 9.68
CA LEU A 733 -2.96 4.81 9.93
C LEU A 733 -3.33 3.62 9.03
N VAL A 734 -2.45 3.24 8.11
CA VAL A 734 -2.72 2.17 7.12
C VAL A 734 -1.65 1.08 7.21
N GLY A 735 -2.01 -0.05 7.80
CA GLY A 735 -1.16 -1.24 7.94
C GLY A 735 -1.60 -2.39 7.04
N LEU A 736 -0.70 -2.94 6.22
CA LEU A 736 -0.97 -4.18 5.47
C LEU A 736 -0.33 -5.40 6.13
N GLY A 737 -1.12 -6.37 6.56
CA GLY A 737 -0.66 -7.57 7.28
C GLY A 737 0.14 -7.19 8.52
N ILE A 738 1.36 -7.75 8.66
CA ILE A 738 2.30 -7.43 9.75
C ILE A 738 2.74 -5.94 9.74
N GLY A 739 2.49 -5.21 8.65
CA GLY A 739 2.69 -3.77 8.56
C GLY A 739 1.85 -2.95 9.54
N ALA A 740 0.84 -3.52 10.19
CA ALA A 740 0.11 -2.87 11.28
C ALA A 740 0.94 -2.68 12.57
N THR A 741 2.06 -3.39 12.73
CA THR A 741 2.89 -3.35 13.97
C THR A 741 3.20 -1.95 14.53
N PRO A 742 3.74 -0.97 13.77
CA PRO A 742 3.96 0.39 14.28
C PRO A 742 2.65 1.18 14.49
N MET A 743 1.57 0.86 13.77
CA MET A 743 0.26 1.48 13.95
C MET A 743 -0.38 1.06 15.29
N ILE A 744 -0.25 -0.21 15.68
CA ILE A 744 -0.75 -0.72 16.96
C ILE A 744 -0.07 -0.03 18.15
N SER A 745 1.26 0.15 18.09
CA SER A 745 2.01 0.94 19.07
C SER A 745 1.54 2.39 19.14
N ILE A 746 1.14 2.99 18.01
CA ILE A 746 0.55 4.34 17.95
C ILE A 746 -0.86 4.35 18.56
N VAL A 747 -1.71 3.38 18.22
CA VAL A 747 -3.08 3.26 18.75
C VAL A 747 -3.07 3.13 20.28
N LYS A 748 -2.23 2.25 20.85
CA LYS A 748 -2.06 2.15 22.31
C LYS A 748 -1.56 3.44 22.95
N ASP A 749 -0.58 4.13 22.35
CA ASP A 749 -0.10 5.44 22.85
C ASP A 749 -1.20 6.50 22.74
N ILE A 750 -2.04 6.52 21.69
CA ILE A 750 -3.22 7.39 21.62
C ILE A 750 -4.15 7.14 22.82
N VAL A 751 -4.60 5.90 23.08
CA VAL A 751 -5.50 5.64 24.21
C VAL A 751 -4.86 5.94 25.56
N ASN A 752 -3.59 5.60 25.76
CA ASN A 752 -2.89 5.90 27.02
C ASN A 752 -2.77 7.41 27.28
N ASN A 753 -2.60 8.25 26.25
CA ASN A 753 -2.67 9.71 26.43
C ASN A 753 -4.12 10.20 26.68
N MET A 754 -5.16 9.53 26.15
CA MET A 754 -6.56 9.90 26.42
C MET A 754 -6.96 9.61 27.88
N LYS A 755 -6.58 8.45 28.43
CA LYS A 755 -6.80 8.13 29.86
C LYS A 755 -6.22 9.20 30.77
N VAL A 756 -4.95 9.57 30.57
CA VAL A 756 -4.28 10.61 31.38
C VAL A 756 -5.02 11.94 31.32
N VAL A 757 -5.57 12.33 30.15
CA VAL A 757 -6.39 13.55 30.05
C VAL A 757 -7.72 13.41 30.79
N GLU A 758 -8.37 12.24 30.76
CA GLU A 758 -9.62 12.01 31.50
C GLU A 758 -9.42 11.94 33.02
N ASP A 759 -8.30 11.41 33.47
CA ASP A 759 -7.92 11.38 34.88
C ASP A 759 -7.47 12.79 35.36
N GLU A 760 -6.80 13.59 34.51
CA GLU A 760 -6.56 15.03 34.75
C GLU A 760 -7.89 15.83 34.81
N GLU A 761 -8.83 15.58 33.89
CA GLU A 761 -10.17 16.21 33.86
C GLU A 761 -10.95 15.90 35.16
N ARG A 762 -11.02 14.63 35.58
CA ARG A 762 -11.69 14.19 36.82
C ARG A 762 -10.99 14.66 38.10
N GLY A 763 -9.65 14.76 38.09
CA GLY A 763 -8.88 15.31 39.21
C GLY A 763 -9.21 16.78 39.49
N LEU A 764 -9.43 17.56 38.43
CA LEU A 764 -9.84 18.96 38.51
C LEU A 764 -11.29 19.11 39.02
N GLU A 765 -12.22 18.26 38.57
CA GLU A 765 -13.62 18.26 39.06
C GLU A 765 -13.73 17.83 40.53
N SER A 766 -12.84 16.96 41.01
CA SER A 766 -12.79 16.48 42.41
C SER A 766 -11.95 17.35 43.35
N GLY A 767 -11.44 18.50 42.88
CA GLY A 767 -10.81 19.53 43.70
C GLY A 767 -9.41 19.19 44.23
N GLN A 768 -8.77 18.10 43.77
CA GLN A 768 -7.41 17.77 44.17
C GLN A 768 -6.38 18.50 43.28
N GLY A 769 -5.44 19.20 43.91
CA GLY A 769 -4.54 20.15 43.24
C GLY A 769 -3.66 19.53 42.14
N ALA A 770 -3.59 20.20 40.98
CA ALA A 770 -3.00 19.67 39.75
C ALA A 770 -1.50 19.26 39.88
N GLY A 771 -1.27 17.94 39.87
CA GLY A 771 0.05 17.31 40.00
C GLY A 771 0.94 17.37 38.74
N SER A 772 1.42 18.57 38.40
CA SER A 772 2.40 18.87 37.33
C SER A 772 1.92 18.70 35.87
N GLY A 773 1.95 19.80 35.10
CA GLY A 773 1.35 19.86 33.76
C GLY A 773 2.15 19.18 32.65
N GLY A 774 1.98 17.86 32.47
CA GLY A 774 2.59 17.08 31.39
C GLY A 774 1.87 17.15 30.03
N GLY A 775 0.54 17.26 30.02
CA GLY A 775 -0.32 16.96 28.85
C GLY A 775 -0.20 17.85 27.60
N ARG A 776 0.48 19.02 27.65
CA ARG A 776 0.38 20.11 26.63
C ARG A 776 0.97 19.83 25.22
N ASN A 777 1.24 18.58 24.85
CA ASN A 777 1.83 18.20 23.55
C ASN A 777 1.08 17.12 22.76
N PHE A 778 -0.05 16.59 23.24
CA PHE A 778 -0.84 15.62 22.47
C PHE A 778 -1.89 16.33 21.60
N LYS A 779 -1.68 16.33 20.28
CA LYS A 779 -2.57 17.03 19.32
C LYS A 779 -3.66 16.16 18.68
N THR A 780 -3.46 14.85 18.61
CA THR A 780 -4.26 13.96 17.77
C THR A 780 -5.67 13.78 18.34
N ARG A 781 -6.66 14.39 17.71
CA ARG A 781 -8.09 14.39 18.10
C ARG A 781 -8.94 13.35 17.36
N LYS A 782 -8.45 12.81 16.24
CA LYS A 782 -9.08 11.69 15.53
C LYS A 782 -8.04 10.82 14.84
N ALA A 783 -8.15 9.52 14.99
CA ALA A 783 -7.38 8.51 14.28
C ALA A 783 -8.31 7.62 13.46
N TYR A 784 -7.91 7.33 12.23
CA TYR A 784 -8.54 6.34 11.36
C TYR A 784 -7.55 5.19 11.17
N PHE A 785 -7.82 4.01 11.72
CA PHE A 785 -6.94 2.84 11.61
C PHE A 785 -7.52 1.83 10.62
N TYR A 786 -6.88 1.69 9.47
CA TYR A 786 -7.19 0.68 8.46
C TYR A 786 -6.16 -0.45 8.53
N TRP A 787 -6.58 -1.61 9.02
CA TRP A 787 -5.78 -2.83 8.98
C TRP A 787 -6.30 -3.75 7.88
N VAL A 788 -5.45 -4.06 6.90
CA VAL A 788 -5.82 -4.87 5.74
C VAL A 788 -4.96 -6.13 5.72
N THR A 789 -5.59 -7.31 5.83
CA THR A 789 -4.92 -8.61 5.76
C THR A 789 -5.55 -9.52 4.69
N ARG A 790 -4.96 -10.69 4.45
CA ARG A 790 -5.47 -11.75 3.56
C ARG A 790 -5.69 -13.10 4.27
N GLU A 791 -5.29 -13.22 5.53
CA GLU A 791 -5.33 -14.49 6.27
C GLU A 791 -6.15 -14.26 7.54
N GLN A 792 -7.23 -15.03 7.77
CA GLN A 792 -8.15 -14.84 8.90
C GLN A 792 -7.40 -14.79 10.25
N GLY A 793 -6.57 -15.80 10.52
CA GLY A 793 -5.71 -15.88 11.71
C GLY A 793 -4.59 -14.83 11.79
N SER A 794 -4.63 -13.77 10.97
CA SER A 794 -3.87 -12.55 11.25
C SER A 794 -4.51 -11.74 12.38
N PHE A 795 -5.85 -11.76 12.50
CA PHE A 795 -6.56 -10.92 13.45
C PHE A 795 -6.22 -11.29 14.90
N ASP A 796 -5.93 -12.57 15.17
CA ASP A 796 -5.48 -13.07 16.47
C ASP A 796 -4.24 -12.34 17.03
N TRP A 797 -3.34 -11.84 16.15
CA TRP A 797 -2.10 -11.16 16.58
C TRP A 797 -2.37 -9.94 17.47
N PHE A 798 -3.45 -9.21 17.17
CA PHE A 798 -3.81 -7.96 17.86
C PHE A 798 -5.22 -7.98 18.45
N LYS A 799 -5.96 -9.10 18.35
CA LYS A 799 -7.34 -9.27 18.86
C LYS A 799 -7.55 -8.71 20.27
N GLY A 800 -6.64 -9.01 21.20
CA GLY A 800 -6.68 -8.47 22.56
C GLY A 800 -6.64 -6.94 22.59
N ILE A 801 -5.72 -6.31 21.84
CA ILE A 801 -5.55 -4.85 21.77
C ILE A 801 -6.74 -4.20 21.03
N MET A 802 -7.29 -4.85 20.00
CA MET A 802 -8.47 -4.34 19.28
C MET A 802 -9.70 -4.28 20.19
N ASN A 803 -9.88 -5.28 21.06
CA ASN A 803 -10.94 -5.26 22.08
C ASN A 803 -10.64 -4.22 23.17
N GLU A 804 -9.41 -4.19 23.71
CA GLU A 804 -8.94 -3.18 24.68
C GLU A 804 -9.31 -1.77 24.19
N VAL A 805 -8.97 -1.43 22.93
CA VAL A 805 -9.24 -0.11 22.34
C VAL A 805 -10.73 0.13 22.10
N ALA A 806 -11.50 -0.87 21.70
CA ALA A 806 -12.94 -0.74 21.50
C ALA A 806 -13.72 -0.57 22.82
N GLU A 807 -13.24 -1.18 23.90
CA GLU A 807 -13.78 -1.02 25.26
C GLU A 807 -13.44 0.36 25.85
N MET A 808 -12.23 0.87 25.59
CA MET A 808 -11.74 2.13 26.18
C MET A 808 -12.14 3.41 25.42
N ASP A 809 -12.37 3.37 24.10
CA ASP A 809 -12.58 4.57 23.28
C ASP A 809 -14.03 5.12 23.32
N HIS A 810 -14.52 5.43 24.52
CA HIS A 810 -15.87 5.98 24.73
C HIS A 810 -16.12 7.29 23.95
N LYS A 811 -15.07 8.09 23.72
CA LYS A 811 -15.13 9.35 22.96
C LYS A 811 -15.05 9.14 21.43
N GLY A 812 -14.85 7.91 20.94
CA GLY A 812 -14.84 7.57 19.51
C GLY A 812 -13.69 8.21 18.71
N VAL A 813 -12.55 8.44 19.34
CA VAL A 813 -11.37 9.07 18.76
C VAL A 813 -10.65 8.15 17.76
N ILE A 814 -10.72 6.83 17.93
CA ILE A 814 -10.02 5.82 17.12
C ILE A 814 -11.02 4.99 16.32
N GLU A 815 -11.25 5.41 15.07
CA GLU A 815 -12.12 4.69 14.14
C GLU A 815 -11.36 3.53 13.49
N MET A 816 -11.65 2.31 13.93
CA MET A 816 -10.97 1.09 13.48
C MET A 816 -11.73 0.40 12.35
N HIS A 817 -11.00 -0.02 11.31
CA HIS A 817 -11.52 -0.76 10.17
C HIS A 817 -10.63 -1.95 9.84
N ASN A 818 -11.10 -3.14 10.22
CA ASN A 818 -10.52 -4.41 9.78
C ASN A 818 -10.96 -4.72 8.34
N TYR A 819 -10.05 -5.19 7.48
CA TYR A 819 -10.36 -5.62 6.12
C TYR A 819 -9.75 -6.99 5.81
N CYS A 820 -10.58 -7.96 5.42
CA CYS A 820 -10.15 -9.30 5.02
C CYS A 820 -10.21 -9.48 3.50
N THR A 821 -9.04 -9.44 2.85
CA THR A 821 -8.89 -9.46 1.38
C THR A 821 -8.86 -10.86 0.75
N SER A 822 -9.12 -11.93 1.52
CA SER A 822 -9.47 -13.25 0.96
C SER A 822 -10.97 -13.39 0.70
N VAL A 823 -11.79 -12.62 1.41
CA VAL A 823 -13.24 -12.61 1.27
C VAL A 823 -13.64 -11.75 0.07
N TYR A 824 -14.60 -12.21 -0.74
CA TYR A 824 -15.10 -11.46 -1.89
C TYR A 824 -15.93 -10.23 -1.46
N GLU A 825 -16.28 -9.36 -2.42
CA GLU A 825 -16.98 -8.09 -2.13
C GLU A 825 -18.38 -8.36 -1.53
N GLU A 826 -18.85 -7.49 -0.63
CA GLU A 826 -20.21 -7.57 -0.07
C GLU A 826 -21.25 -7.57 -1.21
N GLY A 827 -22.05 -8.64 -1.28
CA GLY A 827 -22.96 -8.91 -2.41
C GLY A 827 -22.37 -9.78 -3.53
N ASP A 828 -21.25 -10.46 -3.31
CA ASP A 828 -20.84 -11.69 -4.02
C ASP A 828 -21.57 -12.90 -3.40
N ALA A 829 -22.02 -13.85 -4.23
CA ALA A 829 -22.75 -15.03 -3.76
C ALA A 829 -21.92 -15.89 -2.79
N ARG A 830 -20.61 -16.02 -3.03
CA ARG A 830 -19.69 -16.79 -2.16
C ARG A 830 -19.52 -16.20 -0.77
N SER A 831 -19.84 -14.91 -0.58
CA SER A 831 -19.67 -14.21 0.69
C SER A 831 -21.01 -13.79 1.32
N ALA A 832 -22.14 -14.14 0.71
CA ALA A 832 -23.47 -13.71 1.15
C ALA A 832 -23.82 -14.26 2.54
N LEU A 833 -23.73 -15.58 2.74
CA LEU A 833 -23.97 -16.21 4.04
C LEU A 833 -22.92 -15.81 5.08
N ILE A 834 -21.66 -15.61 4.67
CA ILE A 834 -20.61 -15.10 5.57
C ILE A 834 -20.94 -13.68 6.06
N ALA A 835 -21.45 -12.80 5.19
CA ALA A 835 -21.92 -11.47 5.57
C ALA A 835 -23.18 -11.52 6.46
N MET A 836 -24.11 -12.42 6.15
CA MET A 836 -25.36 -12.64 6.89
C MET A 836 -25.06 -13.10 8.33
N LEU A 837 -24.27 -14.17 8.47
CA LEU A 837 -23.78 -14.71 9.73
C LEU A 837 -22.99 -13.67 10.52
N GLN A 838 -22.18 -12.85 9.85
CA GLN A 838 -21.43 -11.76 10.48
C GLN A 838 -22.39 -10.69 11.05
N SER A 839 -23.47 -10.34 10.36
CA SER A 839 -24.48 -9.42 10.93
C SER A 839 -25.22 -10.03 12.13
N LEU A 840 -25.64 -11.30 12.04
CA LEU A 840 -26.37 -11.97 13.13
C LEU A 840 -25.50 -12.13 14.38
N HIS A 841 -24.31 -12.70 14.24
CA HIS A 841 -23.41 -12.90 15.38
C HIS A 841 -22.92 -11.58 15.99
N HIS A 842 -22.74 -10.52 15.18
CA HIS A 842 -22.38 -9.19 15.70
C HIS A 842 -23.55 -8.51 16.42
N ALA A 843 -24.79 -8.71 15.96
CA ALA A 843 -25.98 -8.22 16.65
C ALA A 843 -26.24 -8.97 17.97
N LYS A 844 -26.05 -10.29 17.98
CA LYS A 844 -26.33 -11.19 19.11
C LYS A 844 -25.25 -11.12 20.21
N ASN A 845 -23.97 -11.16 19.81
CA ASN A 845 -22.83 -11.28 20.72
C ASN A 845 -21.92 -10.05 20.76
N GLY A 846 -22.13 -9.03 19.92
CA GLY A 846 -21.25 -7.87 19.80
C GLY A 846 -19.89 -8.16 19.10
N VAL A 847 -19.68 -9.39 18.61
CA VAL A 847 -18.38 -9.87 18.10
C VAL A 847 -18.44 -10.20 16.61
N ASP A 848 -17.36 -9.90 15.89
CA ASP A 848 -17.17 -10.15 14.47
C ASP A 848 -16.66 -11.58 14.19
N ILE A 849 -17.38 -12.40 13.42
CA ILE A 849 -16.99 -13.82 13.17
C ILE A 849 -15.63 -13.98 12.47
N VAL A 850 -15.17 -12.98 11.71
CA VAL A 850 -13.94 -13.09 10.91
C VAL A 850 -12.70 -12.77 11.72
N SER A 851 -12.73 -11.70 12.52
CA SER A 851 -11.62 -11.27 13.39
C SER A 851 -11.72 -11.78 14.83
N GLY A 852 -12.90 -12.18 15.27
CA GLY A 852 -13.21 -12.48 16.66
C GLY A 852 -13.07 -11.28 17.60
N THR A 853 -13.21 -10.05 17.09
CA THR A 853 -13.11 -8.79 17.87
C THR A 853 -14.45 -8.05 17.93
N ALA A 854 -14.58 -7.05 18.80
CA ALA A 854 -15.74 -6.15 18.79
C ALA A 854 -15.84 -5.29 17.51
N VAL A 855 -14.76 -5.19 16.73
CA VAL A 855 -14.65 -4.38 15.51
C VAL A 855 -15.06 -5.20 14.29
N LYS A 856 -16.25 -4.92 13.75
CA LYS A 856 -16.77 -5.55 12.52
C LYS A 856 -15.76 -5.44 11.36
N SER A 857 -15.48 -6.56 10.72
CA SER A 857 -14.60 -6.64 9.55
C SER A 857 -15.34 -6.27 8.27
N HIS A 858 -14.66 -5.59 7.36
CA HIS A 858 -15.10 -5.36 5.99
C HIS A 858 -14.45 -6.38 5.05
N PHE A 859 -15.13 -6.71 3.95
CA PHE A 859 -14.63 -7.68 2.98
C PHE A 859 -13.96 -7.01 1.77
N ALA A 860 -13.27 -7.81 0.94
CA ALA A 860 -12.46 -7.35 -0.18
C ALA A 860 -11.45 -6.24 0.21
N LYS A 861 -11.20 -5.28 -0.70
CA LYS A 861 -10.17 -4.22 -0.54
C LYS A 861 -10.83 -2.86 -0.24
N PRO A 862 -10.24 -2.03 0.64
CA PRO A 862 -10.75 -0.68 0.88
C PRO A 862 -10.77 0.16 -0.41
N ASN A 863 -11.89 0.84 -0.66
CA ASN A 863 -11.94 1.87 -1.69
C ASN A 863 -11.27 3.15 -1.16
N TRP A 864 -9.95 3.23 -1.29
CA TRP A 864 -9.15 4.33 -0.76
C TRP A 864 -9.63 5.70 -1.24
N ARG A 865 -10.14 5.81 -2.47
CA ARG A 865 -10.69 7.07 -2.99
C ARG A 865 -11.92 7.54 -2.20
N ASN A 866 -12.75 6.62 -1.72
CA ASN A 866 -13.87 6.93 -0.82
C ASN A 866 -13.37 7.25 0.60
N VAL A 867 -12.36 6.55 1.11
CA VAL A 867 -11.73 6.83 2.42
C VAL A 867 -11.19 8.26 2.48
N TYR A 868 -10.35 8.65 1.52
CA TYR A 868 -9.83 10.03 1.43
C TYR A 868 -10.96 11.06 1.25
N LYS A 869 -12.01 10.73 0.49
CA LYS A 869 -13.17 11.63 0.35
C LYS A 869 -13.88 11.84 1.68
N ARG A 870 -14.17 10.77 2.43
CA ARG A 870 -14.83 10.87 3.73
C ARG A 870 -14.01 11.69 4.72
N ILE A 871 -12.70 11.42 4.82
CA ILE A 871 -11.81 12.18 5.72
C ILE A 871 -11.71 13.66 5.29
N ALA A 872 -11.68 13.97 4.00
CA ALA A 872 -11.66 15.36 3.51
C ALA A 872 -12.99 16.12 3.72
N LEU A 873 -14.12 15.40 3.84
CA LEU A 873 -15.42 15.99 4.18
C LEU A 873 -15.54 16.22 5.70
N ASN A 874 -15.16 15.24 6.51
CA ASN A 874 -15.28 15.32 7.96
C ASN A 874 -14.25 16.28 8.58
N HIS A 875 -13.11 16.52 7.91
CA HIS A 875 -12.00 17.38 8.41
C HIS A 875 -11.64 18.49 7.42
N THR A 876 -12.61 19.35 7.10
CA THR A 876 -12.37 20.52 6.23
C THR A 876 -11.32 21.45 6.83
N ASN A 877 -10.46 22.04 5.99
CA ASN A 877 -9.31 22.88 6.36
C ASN A 877 -8.24 22.20 7.26
N GLY A 878 -8.45 20.95 7.69
CA GLY A 878 -7.54 20.21 8.57
C GLY A 878 -6.28 19.69 7.90
N LYS A 879 -5.29 19.30 8.71
CA LYS A 879 -4.06 18.65 8.26
C LYS A 879 -4.00 17.19 8.74
N VAL A 880 -4.11 16.27 7.79
CA VAL A 880 -4.15 14.81 8.00
C VAL A 880 -2.77 14.22 7.78
N GLY A 881 -2.23 13.54 8.79
CA GLY A 881 -1.01 12.73 8.65
C GLY A 881 -1.37 11.32 8.18
N VAL A 882 -1.01 10.96 6.96
CA VAL A 882 -1.23 9.60 6.43
C VAL A 882 0.04 8.77 6.63
N PHE A 883 -0.05 7.72 7.44
CA PHE A 883 1.08 6.84 7.75
C PHE A 883 0.85 5.46 7.17
N TYR A 884 1.72 5.04 6.24
CA TYR A 884 1.59 3.79 5.52
C TYR A 884 2.74 2.82 5.80
N CYS A 885 2.41 1.57 6.19
CA CYS A 885 3.35 0.48 6.34
C CYS A 885 2.81 -0.80 5.68
N GLY A 886 3.55 -1.34 4.70
CA GLY A 886 3.11 -2.49 3.92
C GLY A 886 3.72 -2.57 2.52
N ALA A 887 3.17 -3.49 1.71
CA ALA A 887 3.65 -3.85 0.38
C ALA A 887 3.85 -2.61 -0.55
N PRO A 888 4.89 -2.57 -1.41
CA PRO A 888 5.18 -1.39 -2.22
C PRO A 888 4.11 -0.97 -3.24
N ALA A 889 3.22 -1.87 -3.66
CA ALA A 889 2.24 -1.61 -4.72
C ALA A 889 1.29 -0.43 -4.39
N LEU A 890 0.66 -0.50 -3.22
CA LEU A 890 -0.35 0.49 -2.78
C LEU A 890 0.27 1.87 -2.46
N THR A 891 1.59 1.95 -2.25
CA THR A 891 2.30 3.21 -1.97
C THR A 891 2.09 4.27 -3.06
N LYS A 892 2.03 3.87 -4.34
CA LYS A 892 1.84 4.83 -5.45
C LYS A 892 0.42 5.40 -5.45
N GLU A 893 -0.57 4.57 -5.18
CA GLU A 893 -1.99 4.95 -5.16
C GLU A 893 -2.29 5.89 -4.00
N LEU A 894 -1.96 5.51 -2.76
CA LEU A 894 -2.19 6.36 -1.57
C LEU A 894 -1.47 7.71 -1.68
N ARG A 895 -0.23 7.72 -2.17
CA ARG A 895 0.49 8.98 -2.43
C ARG A 895 -0.20 9.83 -3.50
N GLN A 896 -0.71 9.23 -4.58
CA GLN A 896 -1.44 9.97 -5.60
C GLN A 896 -2.76 10.52 -5.05
N LEU A 897 -3.51 9.74 -4.26
CA LEU A 897 -4.74 10.19 -3.61
C LEU A 897 -4.48 11.34 -2.63
N ALA A 898 -3.45 11.25 -1.78
CA ALA A 898 -3.05 12.32 -0.88
C ALA A 898 -2.78 13.63 -1.64
N LEU A 899 -2.03 13.57 -2.75
CA LEU A 899 -1.77 14.73 -3.60
C LEU A 899 -3.05 15.24 -4.30
N ASP A 900 -3.86 14.35 -4.86
CA ASP A 900 -5.10 14.69 -5.57
C ASP A 900 -6.09 15.41 -4.65
N PHE A 901 -6.34 14.90 -3.44
CA PHE A 901 -7.23 15.53 -2.48
C PHE A 901 -6.63 16.82 -1.90
N SER A 902 -5.33 16.85 -1.57
CA SER A 902 -4.65 18.09 -1.08
C SER A 902 -4.66 19.24 -2.10
N ARG A 903 -4.81 18.95 -3.39
CA ARG A 903 -4.88 19.93 -4.48
C ARG A 903 -6.33 20.28 -4.88
N LYS A 904 -7.33 19.48 -4.50
CA LYS A 904 -8.75 19.62 -4.92
C LYS A 904 -9.72 19.91 -3.77
N THR A 905 -9.27 19.81 -2.53
CA THR A 905 -10.03 20.10 -1.31
C THR A 905 -9.20 21.01 -0.39
N SER A 906 -9.82 21.58 0.65
CA SER A 906 -9.09 22.44 1.60
C SER A 906 -8.23 21.63 2.58
N THR A 907 -8.63 20.41 2.91
CA THR A 907 -7.88 19.44 3.72
C THR A 907 -6.54 19.09 3.07
N LYS A 908 -5.46 19.05 3.86
CA LYS A 908 -4.12 18.65 3.40
C LYS A 908 -3.75 17.28 3.95
N PHE A 909 -3.18 16.43 3.10
CA PHE A 909 -2.80 15.05 3.41
C PHE A 909 -1.29 14.87 3.21
N ASP A 910 -0.53 14.79 4.30
CA ASP A 910 0.90 14.52 4.28
C ASP A 910 1.13 13.00 4.25
N PHE A 911 1.69 12.47 3.16
CA PHE A 911 1.89 11.03 3.00
C PHE A 911 3.28 10.56 3.45
N HIS A 912 3.30 9.88 4.60
CA HIS A 912 4.45 9.23 5.20
C HIS A 912 4.46 7.73 4.89
N LYS A 913 5.64 7.18 4.63
CA LYS A 913 5.83 5.75 4.37
C LYS A 913 6.95 5.17 5.22
N GLU A 914 6.64 4.07 5.88
CA GLU A 914 7.62 3.17 6.48
C GLU A 914 8.41 2.37 5.43
N ASN A 915 9.71 2.19 5.70
CA ASN A 915 10.65 1.52 4.79
C ASN A 915 11.45 0.47 5.56
N PHE A 916 10.77 -0.62 5.90
CA PHE A 916 11.33 -1.89 6.33
C PHE A 916 11.48 -2.81 5.11
#